data_AF-A0A074W9L7-F1
#
_entry.id   AF-A0A074W9L7-F1
#
_cell.length_a   1.000
_cell.length_b   1.000
_cell.length_c   1.000
_cell.angle_alpha   90.00
_cell.angle_beta   90.00
_cell.angle_gamma   90.00
#
_symmetry.space_group_name_H-M   'P 1'
#
loop_
_entity.id
_entity.type
_entity.pdbx_description
1 polymer ?
#
loop_
_entity_poly.entity_id
_entity_poly.type
_entity_poly.pdbx_seq_one_letter_code
_entity_poly.pdbx_strand_id
1 'polypeptide(L)'
;MTRYTPSATLVVADSTHRVPEQWLDKLDPEWAKIWDIHGGHHCQAEEVSIEEVRKDPTAYSFTYPTWDGPQVHSEEEFDIPVTRPAGQIKIRVYTPKGDGPFPVHLNYHGGGWILGSLKSEAAWCRSVCNKTGIVVVDVNYRLAPEFVFPAAIFDSWDAIQWVIAQADRLNVDTRGISIGGLSAGGQMSAVISHMARDAGLELKLALMIVPSTDFRWLIAPEPVRSEVAKQYPSTELYKDAPWGGLKREQWFLDYWIPEEIRAAASGDWMASPILAKSFKDLPPTHIITAEFDICRDEAQRYGEFLVEGGNQLNGDGLETNDINDQGIHHPANFASDYSLPSALNDVQDGFWFDQSMMDIGIQPFDYMDASPNDVGADQTGMPSAGLPPGVETTSIVCGLTGDMDPYLMQRYKFDSDNNFVFKRLTVRSMSQDVHPVQLLVSNAMGDADKTANSTARGHLEQLVSPDVGIRLMSLFYQHVYPHVPVIPVAQAPNPVTSKPSLLAAIYLVALSFAGFDDYLSVQIAYDLPDTAKLWNLALSATQQDLYKPDFATLQTVILLLVAPSQHLLMPDYSTKWSLVGTMVTISQTLGLQFNASHWKVAPAEMELRKRLSWVVGMIDVWHAAALGRTCLIREDDWLVPEPRLADFSDQERQTTMPKHFMHIYKLTMILRQVLITLFSLKAVQTLARDYEMTLRNVQLSMEELNRWSGVALEIESEARFEDVNLSGPMLLGGHFVKVLLFRAILRPFHNAPRAASSVPADARELEAHRLSRAGAKACVTSFIAFTADLKSGWIQGFWPFWCTLAWSTLCNLALMLHVTAETAEEATECQISLDRARKTIRLQSKSLEALRFSLLRIDSIFWKGLDNVLTTKLQQSALNR
;
A
#
# COMPACT_ATOMS: atom_id res chain seq x y z
N MET A 1 15.53 -22.97 -26.60
CA MET A 1 16.69 -22.44 -25.86
C MET A 1 17.84 -22.23 -26.83
N THR A 2 17.87 -21.07 -27.46
CA THR A 2 19.01 -20.58 -28.24
C THR A 2 19.58 -19.43 -27.43
N ARG A 3 20.73 -19.64 -26.81
CA ARG A 3 21.44 -18.62 -26.04
C ARG A 3 21.88 -17.52 -27.02
N TYR A 4 21.46 -16.29 -26.76
CA TYR A 4 22.01 -15.11 -27.42
C TYR A 4 23.49 -15.00 -27.02
N THR A 5 24.38 -15.15 -27.99
CA THR A 5 25.80 -14.81 -27.87
C THR A 5 25.95 -13.31 -28.19
N PRO A 6 26.61 -12.51 -27.35
CA PRO A 6 26.93 -11.13 -27.71
C PRO A 6 27.90 -11.14 -28.91
N SER A 7 27.48 -10.51 -30.00
CA SER A 7 28.30 -10.32 -31.20
C SER A 7 29.31 -9.18 -30.95
N ALA A 8 30.58 -9.49 -31.22
CA ALA A 8 31.69 -8.59 -31.55
C ALA A 8 31.83 -7.27 -30.78
N THR A 9 32.83 -7.24 -29.89
CA THR A 9 33.44 -6.07 -29.27
C THR A 9 33.80 -5.01 -30.32
N LEU A 10 32.96 -3.99 -30.48
CA LEU A 10 33.38 -2.71 -31.02
C LEU A 10 34.24 -2.04 -29.96
N VAL A 11 35.54 -1.91 -30.25
CA VAL A 11 36.46 -1.07 -29.47
C VAL A 11 36.07 0.38 -29.74
N VAL A 12 35.19 0.92 -28.89
CA VAL A 12 34.94 2.36 -28.78
C VAL A 12 35.68 2.82 -27.52
N ALA A 13 36.31 3.99 -27.62
CA ALA A 13 37.10 4.60 -26.56
C ALA A 13 36.36 4.65 -25.21
N ASP A 14 37.13 4.79 -24.14
CA ASP A 14 36.75 4.81 -22.71
C ASP A 14 35.79 5.97 -22.33
N SER A 15 34.67 6.12 -23.05
CA SER A 15 33.60 7.08 -22.77
C SER A 15 32.56 6.41 -21.88
N THR A 16 32.91 6.19 -20.61
CA THR A 16 31.87 5.85 -19.64
C THR A 16 30.98 7.08 -19.44
N HIS A 17 29.77 7.06 -20.01
CA HIS A 17 28.75 8.09 -19.85
C HIS A 17 28.09 7.93 -18.48
N ARG A 18 28.89 8.10 -17.42
CA ARG A 18 28.42 8.03 -16.05
C ARG A 18 27.51 9.21 -15.77
N VAL A 19 26.51 8.99 -14.94
CA VAL A 19 25.73 10.07 -14.35
C VAL A 19 26.70 11.07 -13.70
N PRO A 20 26.66 12.37 -14.06
CA PRO A 20 27.49 13.38 -13.42
C PRO A 20 27.27 13.39 -11.91
N GLU A 21 28.35 13.54 -11.12
CA GLU A 21 28.29 13.43 -9.65
C GLU A 21 27.22 14.34 -9.02
N GLN A 22 27.00 15.52 -9.59
CA GLN A 22 25.99 16.49 -9.14
C GLN A 22 24.53 15.97 -9.21
N TRP A 23 24.28 14.88 -9.95
CA TRP A 23 22.98 14.29 -10.15
C TRP A 23 22.79 12.94 -9.42
N LEU A 24 23.88 12.29 -8.99
CA LEU A 24 23.81 10.96 -8.34
C LEU A 24 22.94 10.96 -7.08
N ASP A 25 23.04 12.00 -6.26
CA ASP A 25 22.26 12.11 -5.02
C ASP A 25 20.79 12.51 -5.25
N LYS A 26 20.46 12.94 -6.48
CA LYS A 26 19.11 13.42 -6.85
C LYS A 26 18.35 12.44 -7.74
N LEU A 27 19.02 11.43 -8.29
CA LEU A 27 18.39 10.39 -9.11
C LEU A 27 17.93 9.24 -8.23
N ASP A 28 16.86 8.58 -8.67
CA ASP A 28 16.41 7.34 -8.04
C ASP A 28 17.58 6.33 -8.02
N PRO A 29 17.96 5.78 -6.85
CA PRO A 29 19.09 4.87 -6.74
C PRO A 29 18.95 3.59 -7.57
N GLU A 30 17.73 3.12 -7.81
CA GLU A 30 17.45 2.00 -8.70
C GLU A 30 17.65 2.40 -10.16
N TRP A 31 17.17 3.58 -10.57
CA TRP A 31 17.43 4.11 -11.92
C TRP A 31 18.93 4.33 -12.16
N ALA A 32 19.64 4.95 -11.22
CA ALA A 32 21.08 5.18 -11.32
C ALA A 32 21.85 3.86 -11.47
N LYS A 33 21.44 2.81 -10.73
CA LYS A 33 22.00 1.47 -10.86
C LYS A 33 21.68 0.83 -12.21
N ILE A 34 20.44 0.97 -12.71
CA ILE A 34 20.06 0.47 -14.04
C ILE A 34 20.89 1.18 -15.11
N TRP A 35 21.06 2.50 -15.01
CA TRP A 35 21.90 3.27 -15.90
C TRP A 35 23.36 2.81 -15.84
N ASP A 36 23.94 2.64 -14.65
CA ASP A 36 25.33 2.18 -14.53
C ASP A 36 25.53 0.77 -15.11
N ILE A 37 24.55 -0.13 -14.96
CA ILE A 37 24.65 -1.50 -15.49
C ILE A 37 24.42 -1.54 -17.00
N HIS A 38 23.43 -0.79 -17.49
CA HIS A 38 22.88 -0.97 -18.83
C HIS A 38 23.06 0.23 -19.75
N GLY A 39 23.14 1.47 -19.25
CA GLY A 39 23.18 2.70 -20.05
C GLY A 39 24.59 3.30 -20.20
N GLY A 40 25.33 3.42 -19.10
CA GLY A 40 26.60 4.17 -19.03
C GLY A 40 27.76 3.57 -19.83
N HIS A 41 27.61 2.35 -20.34
CA HIS A 41 28.58 1.66 -21.19
C HIS A 41 28.27 1.74 -22.69
N HIS A 42 27.10 2.26 -23.09
CA HIS A 42 26.73 2.39 -24.48
C HIS A 42 27.31 3.67 -25.08
N CYS A 43 27.75 3.59 -26.35
CA CYS A 43 27.97 4.79 -27.15
C CYS A 43 26.61 5.47 -27.38
N GLN A 44 26.54 6.80 -27.22
CA GLN A 44 25.29 7.52 -27.39
C GLN A 44 24.95 7.65 -28.87
N ALA A 45 23.67 7.52 -29.24
CA ALA A 45 23.23 7.54 -30.65
C ALA A 45 23.69 8.80 -31.42
N GLU A 46 23.71 9.96 -30.77
CA GLU A 46 24.14 11.25 -31.32
C GLU A 46 25.66 11.40 -31.48
N GLU A 47 26.45 10.39 -31.12
CA GLU A 47 27.91 10.35 -31.31
C GLU A 47 28.31 9.66 -32.61
N VAL A 48 27.37 9.02 -33.29
CA VAL A 48 27.58 8.26 -34.53
C VAL A 48 26.62 8.73 -35.62
N SER A 49 26.84 8.25 -36.85
CA SER A 49 25.93 8.55 -37.97
C SER A 49 24.58 7.84 -37.81
N ILE A 50 23.51 8.42 -38.35
CA ILE A 50 22.18 7.80 -38.33
C ILE A 50 22.17 6.43 -39.04
N GLU A 51 23.01 6.27 -40.08
CA GLU A 51 23.19 5.01 -40.79
C GLU A 51 23.85 3.93 -39.92
N GLU A 52 24.75 4.31 -39.01
CA GLU A 52 25.35 3.38 -38.05
C GLU A 52 24.34 2.96 -36.98
N VAL A 53 23.58 3.91 -36.42
CA VAL A 53 22.53 3.59 -35.44
C VAL A 53 21.50 2.64 -36.03
N ARG A 54 21.07 2.86 -37.28
CA ARG A 54 20.06 2.02 -37.94
C ARG A 54 20.54 0.60 -38.28
N LYS A 55 21.85 0.36 -38.39
CA LYS A 55 22.40 -1.00 -38.59
C LYS A 55 22.25 -1.87 -37.36
N ASP A 56 22.44 -1.29 -36.17
CA ASP A 56 22.24 -1.96 -34.89
C ASP A 56 21.71 -1.00 -33.82
N PRO A 57 20.39 -0.73 -33.81
CA PRO A 57 19.80 0.20 -32.85
C PRO A 57 20.01 -0.22 -31.39
N THR A 58 20.18 -1.52 -31.12
CA THR A 58 20.37 -2.06 -29.77
C THR A 58 21.74 -1.75 -29.20
N ALA A 59 22.73 -1.45 -30.04
CA ALA A 59 24.05 -1.04 -29.61
C ALA A 59 24.07 0.40 -29.03
N TYR A 60 23.10 1.23 -29.38
CA TYR A 60 23.08 2.67 -29.05
C TYR A 60 21.90 3.09 -28.16
N SER A 61 21.09 2.14 -27.69
CA SER A 61 19.96 2.39 -26.80
C SER A 61 19.77 1.25 -25.81
N PHE A 62 19.90 1.56 -24.51
CA PHE A 62 19.68 0.58 -23.42
C PHE A 62 18.19 0.33 -23.12
N THR A 63 17.29 1.11 -23.73
CA THR A 63 15.84 1.00 -23.55
C THR A 63 15.15 0.29 -24.70
N TYR A 64 15.92 -0.24 -25.64
CA TYR A 64 15.41 -1.24 -26.56
C TYR A 64 14.95 -2.47 -25.75
N PRO A 65 13.75 -3.01 -26.00
CA PRO A 65 13.16 -4.02 -25.14
C PRO A 65 14.05 -5.26 -25.04
N THR A 66 14.45 -5.58 -23.81
CA THR A 66 15.23 -6.78 -23.45
C THR A 66 14.34 -8.02 -23.28
N TRP A 67 13.03 -7.84 -23.43
CA TRP A 67 12.00 -8.87 -23.29
C TRP A 67 10.93 -8.70 -24.36
N ASP A 68 10.46 -9.83 -24.92
CA ASP A 68 9.43 -9.85 -25.96
C ASP A 68 8.02 -9.45 -25.47
N GLY A 69 7.80 -9.26 -24.17
CA GLY A 69 6.46 -8.99 -23.62
C GLY A 69 5.59 -10.24 -23.49
N PRO A 70 4.36 -10.10 -22.94
CA PRO A 70 3.44 -11.22 -22.80
C PRO A 70 2.86 -11.62 -24.18
N GLN A 71 2.54 -12.89 -24.39
CA GLN A 71 1.84 -13.32 -25.61
C GLN A 71 0.41 -12.75 -25.63
N VAL A 72 -0.06 -12.31 -26.80
CA VAL A 72 -1.45 -11.85 -27.03
C VAL A 72 -2.25 -12.92 -27.79
N HIS A 73 -3.56 -12.72 -27.96
CA HIS A 73 -4.41 -13.70 -28.65
C HIS A 73 -4.05 -13.83 -30.13
N SER A 74 -3.90 -12.70 -30.82
CA SER A 74 -3.37 -12.65 -32.18
C SER A 74 -2.53 -11.38 -32.40
N GLU A 75 -1.59 -11.47 -33.33
CA GLU A 75 -0.70 -10.38 -33.74
C GLU A 75 -0.60 -10.44 -35.28
N GLU A 76 -1.00 -9.37 -35.95
CA GLU A 76 -1.05 -9.28 -37.41
C GLU A 76 -0.42 -7.98 -37.91
N GLU A 77 0.33 -8.05 -39.01
CA GLU A 77 0.91 -6.87 -39.66
C GLU A 77 0.17 -6.54 -40.95
N PHE A 78 -0.03 -5.25 -41.19
CA PHE A 78 -0.68 -4.74 -42.41
C PHE A 78 0.18 -3.67 -43.06
N ASP A 79 0.28 -3.72 -44.39
CA ASP A 79 0.78 -2.61 -45.19
C ASP A 79 -0.40 -1.68 -45.51
N ILE A 80 -0.30 -0.42 -45.10
CA ILE A 80 -1.36 0.59 -45.27
C ILE A 80 -0.86 1.75 -46.13
N PRO A 81 -1.73 2.35 -46.97
CA PRO A 81 -1.36 3.51 -47.75
C PRO A 81 -1.24 4.76 -46.88
N VAL A 82 -0.24 5.59 -47.17
CA VAL A 82 -0.10 6.94 -46.62
C VAL A 82 -0.06 7.94 -47.77
N THR A 83 -0.47 9.18 -47.52
CA THR A 83 -0.87 10.12 -48.58
C THR A 83 0.08 11.30 -48.76
N ARG A 84 0.83 11.67 -47.72
CA ARG A 84 1.59 12.94 -47.68
C ARG A 84 3.03 12.75 -47.16
N PRO A 85 4.00 12.45 -48.04
CA PRO A 85 3.85 12.11 -49.46
C PRO A 85 3.28 10.70 -49.65
N ALA A 86 2.71 10.41 -50.83
CA ALA A 86 2.12 9.10 -51.11
C ALA A 86 3.13 7.96 -50.92
N GLY A 87 2.72 6.87 -50.29
CA GLY A 87 3.58 5.74 -49.97
C GLY A 87 2.83 4.65 -49.22
N GLN A 88 3.59 3.79 -48.53
CA GLN A 88 3.04 2.77 -47.64
C GLN A 88 3.84 2.71 -46.35
N ILE A 89 3.16 2.39 -45.25
CA ILE A 89 3.76 2.06 -43.96
C ILE A 89 3.24 0.72 -43.47
N LYS A 90 4.00 0.10 -42.55
CA LYS A 90 3.52 -1.05 -41.79
C LYS A 90 2.81 -0.59 -40.52
N ILE A 91 1.79 -1.31 -40.12
CA ILE A 91 1.24 -1.27 -38.77
C ILE A 91 1.19 -2.68 -38.23
N ARG A 92 1.20 -2.81 -36.91
CA ARG A 92 0.97 -4.09 -36.23
C ARG A 92 -0.22 -3.98 -35.30
N VAL A 93 -1.11 -4.94 -35.39
CA VAL A 93 -2.34 -5.02 -34.60
C VAL A 93 -2.19 -6.16 -33.60
N TYR A 94 -2.31 -5.83 -32.33
CA TYR A 94 -2.35 -6.75 -31.21
C TYR A 94 -3.80 -6.89 -30.74
N THR A 95 -4.33 -8.11 -30.75
CA THR A 95 -5.72 -8.38 -30.39
C THR A 95 -5.79 -9.18 -29.09
N PRO A 96 -6.65 -8.78 -28.13
CA PRO A 96 -6.85 -9.52 -26.88
C PRO A 96 -7.76 -10.73 -27.10
N LYS A 97 -7.87 -11.58 -26.08
CA LYS A 97 -8.84 -12.69 -26.10
C LYS A 97 -10.27 -12.15 -25.89
N GLY A 98 -11.21 -12.53 -26.75
CA GLY A 98 -12.64 -12.21 -26.62
C GLY A 98 -13.33 -12.17 -27.97
N ASP A 99 -14.63 -11.88 -27.97
CA ASP A 99 -15.44 -11.89 -29.20
C ASP A 99 -15.53 -10.50 -29.88
N GLY A 100 -15.18 -9.41 -29.18
CA GLY A 100 -15.24 -8.04 -29.68
C GLY A 100 -16.68 -7.53 -30.00
N PRO A 101 -16.82 -6.43 -30.77
CA PRO A 101 -15.74 -5.55 -31.22
C PRO A 101 -15.08 -4.82 -30.05
N PHE A 102 -13.77 -4.56 -30.16
CA PHE A 102 -12.97 -4.00 -29.07
C PHE A 102 -12.75 -2.49 -29.27
N PRO A 103 -12.68 -1.69 -28.19
CA PRO A 103 -12.00 -0.39 -28.26
C PRO A 103 -10.59 -0.53 -28.84
N VAL A 104 -10.04 0.55 -29.38
CA VAL A 104 -8.72 0.55 -30.02
C VAL A 104 -7.83 1.68 -29.53
N HIS A 105 -6.56 1.37 -29.30
CA HIS A 105 -5.50 2.32 -29.01
C HIS A 105 -4.49 2.35 -30.15
N LEU A 106 -4.22 3.53 -30.73
CA LEU A 106 -3.12 3.71 -31.66
C LEU A 106 -1.88 4.20 -30.92
N ASN A 107 -0.83 3.39 -30.94
CA ASN A 107 0.47 3.72 -30.36
C ASN A 107 1.41 4.28 -31.41
N TYR A 108 2.08 5.38 -31.07
CA TYR A 108 3.14 5.98 -31.86
C TYR A 108 4.44 5.91 -31.06
N HIS A 109 5.44 5.19 -31.58
CA HIS A 109 6.67 4.98 -30.84
C HIS A 109 7.52 6.25 -30.70
N GLY A 110 8.32 6.32 -29.63
CA GLY A 110 9.35 7.35 -29.46
C GLY A 110 10.57 7.16 -30.36
N GLY A 111 11.60 8.00 -30.15
CA GLY A 111 12.84 7.96 -30.93
C GLY A 111 13.13 9.21 -31.76
N GLY A 112 12.55 10.35 -31.39
CA GLY A 112 12.85 11.65 -31.99
C GLY A 112 12.61 11.69 -33.51
N TRP A 113 11.52 11.06 -33.97
CA TRP A 113 11.09 11.00 -35.39
C TRP A 113 12.09 10.35 -36.37
N ILE A 114 13.27 9.93 -35.91
CA ILE A 114 14.34 9.40 -36.76
C ILE A 114 14.77 7.97 -36.38
N LEU A 115 14.38 7.52 -35.19
CA LEU A 115 14.58 6.18 -34.65
C LEU A 115 13.24 5.52 -34.31
N GLY A 116 13.29 4.20 -34.14
CA GLY A 116 12.17 3.39 -33.69
C GLY A 116 11.60 2.47 -34.76
N SER A 117 10.79 1.52 -34.34
CA SER A 117 10.08 0.56 -35.19
C SER A 117 8.99 -0.17 -34.42
N LEU A 118 8.24 -1.04 -35.09
CA LEU A 118 7.33 -2.02 -34.46
C LEU A 118 8.00 -2.95 -33.43
N LYS A 119 9.32 -2.92 -33.27
CA LYS A 119 10.02 -3.68 -32.21
C LYS A 119 10.27 -2.85 -30.96
N SER A 120 10.29 -1.52 -31.07
CA SER A 120 10.74 -0.62 -30.01
C SER A 120 9.84 -0.66 -28.78
N GLU A 121 8.52 -0.76 -28.99
CA GLU A 121 7.54 -0.73 -27.88
C GLU A 121 6.63 -1.98 -27.88
N ALA A 122 7.03 -3.04 -28.58
CA ALA A 122 6.22 -4.25 -28.75
C ALA A 122 5.83 -4.89 -27.41
N ALA A 123 6.73 -4.92 -26.43
CA ALA A 123 6.46 -5.47 -25.11
C ALA A 123 5.41 -4.64 -24.34
N TRP A 124 5.45 -3.31 -24.51
CA TRP A 124 4.46 -2.40 -23.94
C TRP A 124 3.10 -2.59 -24.61
N CYS A 125 3.05 -2.59 -25.95
CA CYS A 125 1.82 -2.79 -26.72
C CYS A 125 1.11 -4.10 -26.35
N ARG A 126 1.85 -5.21 -26.27
CA ARG A 126 1.32 -6.51 -25.83
C ARG A 126 0.80 -6.49 -24.39
N SER A 127 1.49 -5.77 -23.51
CA SER A 127 1.08 -5.62 -22.10
C SER A 127 -0.20 -4.81 -21.97
N VAL A 128 -0.32 -3.70 -22.69
CA VAL A 128 -1.52 -2.85 -22.72
C VAL A 128 -2.70 -3.64 -23.27
N CYS A 129 -2.53 -4.30 -24.42
CA CYS A 129 -3.54 -5.15 -25.05
C CYS A 129 -4.13 -6.17 -24.04
N ASN A 130 -3.26 -6.92 -23.35
CA ASN A 130 -3.71 -7.95 -22.40
C ASN A 130 -4.32 -7.39 -21.12
N LYS A 131 -3.76 -6.32 -20.54
CA LYS A 131 -4.22 -5.77 -19.26
C LYS A 131 -5.54 -5.02 -19.39
N THR A 132 -5.78 -4.37 -20.53
CA THR A 132 -6.97 -3.53 -20.76
C THR A 132 -8.05 -4.24 -21.55
N GLY A 133 -7.72 -5.31 -22.27
CA GLY A 133 -8.68 -6.02 -23.12
C GLY A 133 -9.10 -5.21 -24.35
N ILE A 134 -8.25 -4.30 -24.84
CA ILE A 134 -8.47 -3.51 -26.06
C ILE A 134 -7.50 -3.91 -27.17
N VAL A 135 -7.84 -3.61 -28.42
CA VAL A 135 -6.92 -3.75 -29.55
C VAL A 135 -5.88 -2.64 -29.49
N VAL A 136 -4.60 -2.98 -29.70
CA VAL A 136 -3.51 -1.99 -29.81
C VAL A 136 -2.95 -2.03 -31.22
N VAL A 137 -2.91 -0.89 -31.89
CA VAL A 137 -2.33 -0.70 -33.23
C VAL A 137 -1.05 0.10 -33.08
N ASP A 138 0.10 -0.56 -33.27
CA ASP A 138 1.41 0.06 -33.27
C ASP A 138 1.75 0.55 -34.69
N VAL A 139 2.05 1.85 -34.82
CA VAL A 139 2.18 2.52 -36.13
C VAL A 139 3.64 2.78 -36.46
N ASN A 140 4.12 2.19 -37.56
CA ASN A 140 5.50 2.34 -38.03
C ASN A 140 5.61 3.52 -39.02
N TYR A 141 5.36 4.73 -38.53
CA TYR A 141 5.45 5.95 -39.32
C TYR A 141 6.84 6.13 -39.96
N ARG A 142 6.92 6.85 -41.08
CA ARG A 142 8.20 7.04 -41.78
C ARG A 142 9.09 8.04 -41.04
N LEU A 143 10.39 7.73 -41.04
CA LEU A 143 11.39 8.44 -40.26
C LEU A 143 12.18 9.45 -41.11
N ALA A 144 12.64 10.52 -40.47
CA ALA A 144 13.63 11.42 -41.08
C ALA A 144 15.04 10.81 -41.00
N PRO A 145 15.99 11.19 -41.88
CA PRO A 145 15.94 12.28 -42.87
C PRO A 145 15.17 11.99 -44.16
N GLU A 146 14.81 10.74 -44.45
CA GLU A 146 14.11 10.41 -45.70
C GLU A 146 12.73 11.05 -45.80
N PHE A 147 12.06 11.17 -44.65
CA PHE A 147 10.74 11.77 -44.51
C PHE A 147 10.76 12.77 -43.35
N VAL A 148 11.24 13.99 -43.64
CA VAL A 148 11.30 15.11 -42.69
C VAL A 148 9.89 15.60 -42.27
N PHE A 149 9.83 16.47 -41.25
CA PHE A 149 8.60 17.13 -40.82
C PHE A 149 7.80 17.69 -42.02
N PRO A 150 6.46 17.49 -42.09
CA PRO A 150 5.56 16.83 -41.13
C PRO A 150 5.17 15.37 -41.49
N ALA A 151 5.96 14.64 -42.28
CA ALA A 151 5.53 13.34 -42.86
C ALA A 151 5.05 12.31 -41.83
N ALA A 152 5.79 12.12 -40.72
CA ALA A 152 5.43 11.19 -39.64
C ALA A 152 4.05 11.48 -39.01
N ILE A 153 3.68 12.76 -38.88
CA ILE A 153 2.38 13.19 -38.36
C ILE A 153 1.26 12.79 -39.32
N PHE A 154 1.48 13.00 -40.62
CA PHE A 154 0.50 12.61 -41.64
C PHE A 154 0.37 11.10 -41.79
N ASP A 155 1.47 10.35 -41.67
CA ASP A 155 1.44 8.89 -41.66
C ASP A 155 0.59 8.36 -40.50
N SER A 156 0.78 8.92 -39.31
CA SER A 156 0.03 8.60 -38.11
C SER A 156 -1.46 8.98 -38.24
N TRP A 157 -1.77 10.12 -38.86
CA TRP A 157 -3.14 10.51 -39.19
C TRP A 157 -3.79 9.59 -40.24
N ASP A 158 -3.05 9.17 -41.26
CA ASP A 158 -3.58 8.26 -42.27
C ASP A 158 -3.81 6.86 -41.67
N ALA A 159 -3.02 6.46 -40.66
CA ALA A 159 -3.23 5.23 -39.91
C ALA A 159 -4.54 5.21 -39.12
N ILE A 160 -4.90 6.31 -38.42
CA ILE A 160 -6.19 6.37 -37.71
C ILE A 160 -7.37 6.26 -38.68
N GLN A 161 -7.28 6.94 -39.84
CA GLN A 161 -8.31 6.87 -40.88
C GLN A 161 -8.43 5.46 -41.47
N TRP A 162 -7.31 4.78 -41.67
CA TRP A 162 -7.30 3.40 -42.16
C TRP A 162 -7.91 2.42 -41.16
N VAL A 163 -7.58 2.55 -39.86
CA VAL A 163 -8.16 1.70 -38.80
C VAL A 163 -9.67 1.86 -38.74
N ILE A 164 -10.18 3.10 -38.81
CA ILE A 164 -11.62 3.38 -38.87
C ILE A 164 -12.25 2.74 -40.11
N ALA A 165 -11.61 2.87 -41.27
CA ALA A 165 -12.11 2.29 -42.52
C ALA A 165 -12.03 0.75 -42.56
N GLN A 166 -11.26 0.11 -41.67
CA GLN A 166 -11.09 -1.33 -41.58
C GLN A 166 -11.68 -1.91 -40.29
N ALA A 167 -12.59 -1.17 -39.63
CA ALA A 167 -13.08 -1.52 -38.30
C ALA A 167 -13.64 -2.95 -38.21
N ASP A 168 -14.48 -3.35 -39.18
CA ASP A 168 -15.05 -4.70 -39.26
C ASP A 168 -13.97 -5.78 -39.42
N ARG A 169 -12.94 -5.50 -40.21
CA ARG A 169 -11.83 -6.44 -40.45
C ARG A 169 -10.95 -6.62 -39.22
N LEU A 170 -10.73 -5.55 -38.46
CA LEU A 170 -9.92 -5.56 -37.24
C LEU A 170 -10.73 -5.94 -35.99
N ASN A 171 -12.05 -6.11 -36.12
CA ASN A 171 -12.99 -6.31 -35.01
C ASN A 171 -12.90 -5.19 -33.96
N VAL A 172 -12.87 -3.93 -34.39
CA VAL A 172 -12.76 -2.74 -33.50
C VAL A 172 -14.03 -1.89 -33.49
N ASP A 173 -14.36 -1.33 -32.33
CA ASP A 173 -15.42 -0.35 -32.13
C ASP A 173 -14.86 1.06 -32.30
N THR A 174 -15.22 1.72 -33.40
CA THR A 174 -14.75 3.08 -33.74
C THR A 174 -15.28 4.16 -32.81
N ARG A 175 -16.18 3.83 -31.87
CA ARG A 175 -16.63 4.77 -30.82
C ARG A 175 -15.65 4.81 -29.63
N GLY A 176 -14.70 3.88 -29.57
CA GLY A 176 -13.74 3.74 -28.47
C GLY A 176 -12.28 3.88 -28.94
N ILE A 177 -11.94 4.98 -29.60
CA ILE A 177 -10.60 5.22 -30.14
C ILE A 177 -9.78 6.06 -29.15
N SER A 178 -8.58 5.61 -28.84
CA SER A 178 -7.56 6.36 -28.12
C SER A 178 -6.25 6.39 -28.90
N ILE A 179 -5.40 7.36 -28.58
CA ILE A 179 -4.07 7.50 -29.18
C ILE A 179 -3.03 7.72 -28.08
N GLY A 180 -1.77 7.42 -28.35
CA GLY A 180 -0.70 7.76 -27.42
C GLY A 180 0.69 7.43 -27.92
N GLY A 181 1.69 7.82 -27.13
CA GLY A 181 3.07 7.51 -27.43
C GLY A 181 4.10 8.16 -26.50
N LEU A 182 5.34 7.70 -26.63
CA LEU A 182 6.52 8.19 -25.90
C LEU A 182 7.26 9.28 -26.69
N SER A 183 7.68 10.35 -26.04
CA SER A 183 8.52 11.42 -26.62
C SER A 183 7.93 11.96 -27.93
N ALA A 184 8.58 11.70 -29.08
CA ALA A 184 8.04 12.01 -30.41
C ALA A 184 6.60 11.48 -30.62
N GLY A 185 6.28 10.31 -30.09
CA GLY A 185 4.93 9.74 -30.09
C GLY A 185 3.92 10.56 -29.28
N GLY A 186 4.36 11.12 -28.16
CA GLY A 186 3.56 12.03 -27.34
C GLY A 186 3.30 13.36 -28.06
N GLN A 187 4.32 13.91 -28.73
CA GLN A 187 4.19 15.11 -29.57
C GLN A 187 3.18 14.89 -30.71
N MET A 188 3.30 13.77 -31.43
CA MET A 188 2.36 13.46 -32.51
C MET A 188 0.95 13.25 -31.96
N SER A 189 0.81 12.65 -30.78
CA SER A 189 -0.49 12.50 -30.12
C SER A 189 -1.14 13.85 -29.79
N ALA A 190 -0.35 14.86 -29.39
CA ALA A 190 -0.83 16.23 -29.21
C ALA A 190 -1.36 16.82 -30.52
N VAL A 191 -0.59 16.71 -31.60
CA VAL A 191 -1.00 17.22 -32.93
C VAL A 191 -2.23 16.49 -33.47
N ILE A 192 -2.26 15.17 -33.39
CA ILE A 192 -3.36 14.33 -33.87
C ILE A 192 -4.64 14.58 -33.08
N SER A 193 -4.54 14.93 -31.78
CA SER A 193 -5.70 15.34 -30.99
C SER A 193 -6.41 16.56 -31.59
N HIS A 194 -5.64 17.56 -32.02
CA HIS A 194 -6.19 18.72 -32.72
C HIS A 194 -6.75 18.35 -34.10
N MET A 195 -6.05 17.52 -34.87
CA MET A 195 -6.53 17.06 -36.17
C MET A 195 -7.84 16.27 -36.06
N ALA A 196 -7.96 15.42 -35.03
CA ALA A 196 -9.15 14.64 -34.76
C ALA A 196 -10.35 15.54 -34.47
N ARG A 197 -10.19 16.52 -33.57
CA ARG A 197 -11.20 17.55 -33.31
C ARG A 197 -11.62 18.25 -34.60
N ASP A 198 -10.67 18.73 -35.39
CA ASP A 198 -10.95 19.50 -36.61
C ASP A 198 -11.63 18.66 -37.69
N ALA A 199 -11.41 17.34 -37.68
CA ALA A 199 -12.08 16.37 -38.54
C ALA A 199 -13.43 15.86 -37.99
N GLY A 200 -13.82 16.26 -36.77
CA GLY A 200 -15.02 15.76 -36.09
C GLY A 200 -14.90 14.31 -35.61
N LEU A 201 -13.68 13.81 -35.44
CA LEU A 201 -13.38 12.49 -34.88
C LEU A 201 -13.27 12.58 -33.36
N GLU A 202 -14.13 11.87 -32.65
CA GLU A 202 -14.12 11.83 -31.19
C GLU A 202 -13.08 10.81 -30.69
N LEU A 203 -12.04 11.31 -30.01
CA LEU A 203 -11.07 10.48 -29.29
C LEU A 203 -11.47 10.38 -27.81
N LYS A 204 -11.33 9.19 -27.23
CA LYS A 204 -11.62 8.93 -25.81
C LYS A 204 -10.44 9.21 -24.88
N LEU A 205 -9.22 9.14 -25.40
CA LEU A 205 -7.99 9.40 -24.64
C LEU A 205 -6.82 9.75 -25.57
N ALA A 206 -6.00 10.72 -25.17
CA ALA A 206 -4.67 10.97 -25.68
C ALA A 206 -3.63 10.76 -24.57
N LEU A 207 -2.77 9.74 -24.70
CA LEU A 207 -1.72 9.41 -23.74
C LEU A 207 -0.36 9.95 -24.22
N MET A 208 0.19 10.93 -23.52
CA MET A 208 1.42 11.61 -23.89
C MET A 208 2.50 11.34 -22.83
N ILE A 209 3.53 10.57 -23.17
CA ILE A 209 4.61 10.24 -22.24
C ILE A 209 5.86 11.02 -22.63
N VAL A 210 6.38 11.85 -21.72
CA VAL A 210 7.48 12.81 -21.94
C VAL A 210 7.38 13.58 -23.27
N PRO A 211 6.22 14.19 -23.59
CA PRO A 211 6.03 14.80 -24.92
C PRO A 211 6.87 16.07 -25.08
N SER A 212 7.52 16.21 -26.23
CA SER A 212 8.09 17.50 -26.63
C SER A 212 7.00 18.37 -27.27
N THR A 213 6.78 19.59 -26.79
CA THR A 213 5.60 20.39 -27.19
C THR A 213 5.91 21.81 -27.67
N ASP A 214 7.15 22.29 -27.53
CA ASP A 214 7.56 23.58 -28.06
C ASP A 214 9.00 23.65 -28.57
N PHE A 215 9.25 23.33 -29.83
CA PHE A 215 10.61 23.41 -30.39
C PHE A 215 11.16 24.82 -30.61
N ARG A 216 10.39 25.90 -30.37
CA ARG A 216 10.84 27.28 -30.65
C ARG A 216 12.10 27.65 -29.89
N TRP A 217 12.32 27.10 -28.69
CA TRP A 217 13.52 27.34 -27.91
C TRP A 217 14.80 26.73 -28.53
N LEU A 218 14.69 25.87 -29.56
CA LEU A 218 15.80 25.35 -30.34
C LEU A 218 15.87 25.91 -31.77
N ILE A 219 14.75 25.90 -32.49
CA ILE A 219 14.76 26.11 -33.96
C ILE A 219 14.31 27.50 -34.42
N ALA A 220 13.75 28.33 -33.52
CA ALA A 220 13.30 29.66 -33.91
C ALA A 220 14.50 30.61 -34.16
N PRO A 221 14.33 31.67 -34.97
CA PRO A 221 15.33 32.73 -35.07
C PRO A 221 15.39 33.56 -33.76
N GLU A 222 16.53 34.21 -33.50
CA GLU A 222 16.62 35.20 -32.42
C GLU A 222 15.77 36.45 -32.74
N PRO A 223 15.17 37.11 -31.72
CA PRO A 223 15.29 36.83 -30.29
C PRO A 223 14.31 35.76 -29.75
N VAL A 224 13.38 35.27 -30.57
CA VAL A 224 12.29 34.37 -30.14
C VAL A 224 12.84 33.14 -29.44
N ARG A 225 13.89 32.53 -29.99
CA ARG A 225 14.52 31.35 -29.42
C ARG A 225 14.96 31.55 -27.97
N SER A 226 15.74 32.60 -27.71
CA SER A 226 16.22 32.88 -26.36
C SER A 226 15.13 33.39 -25.42
N GLU A 227 14.06 33.99 -25.94
CA GLU A 227 12.88 34.38 -25.15
C GLU A 227 12.02 33.19 -24.74
N VAL A 228 11.84 32.21 -25.61
CA VAL A 228 11.12 30.97 -25.29
C VAL A 228 11.95 30.08 -24.37
N ALA A 229 13.26 29.92 -24.61
CA ALA A 229 14.13 29.12 -23.75
C ALA A 229 14.10 29.56 -22.27
N LYS A 230 13.99 30.87 -22.01
CA LYS A 230 13.87 31.43 -20.64
C LYS A 230 12.59 31.01 -19.91
N GLN A 231 11.55 30.58 -20.64
CA GLN A 231 10.30 30.10 -20.06
C GLN A 231 10.41 28.66 -19.56
N TYR A 232 11.43 27.92 -19.99
CA TYR A 232 11.61 26.50 -19.68
C TYR A 232 12.95 26.24 -18.96
N PRO A 233 13.06 26.55 -17.66
CA PRO A 233 14.25 26.26 -16.85
C PRO A 233 14.82 24.85 -17.00
N SER A 234 13.97 23.83 -17.23
CA SER A 234 14.35 22.43 -17.46
C SER A 234 15.35 22.28 -18.61
N THR A 235 15.25 23.11 -19.65
CA THR A 235 16.13 23.07 -20.82
C THR A 235 17.59 23.36 -20.48
N GLU A 236 17.84 24.26 -19.52
CA GLU A 236 19.19 24.58 -19.05
C GLU A 236 19.61 23.67 -17.90
N LEU A 237 18.70 23.36 -16.97
CA LEU A 237 18.99 22.51 -15.80
C LEU A 237 19.40 21.09 -16.21
N TYR A 238 18.74 20.51 -17.21
CA TYR A 238 18.93 19.12 -17.60
C TYR A 238 19.58 18.96 -18.98
N LYS A 239 20.22 20.01 -19.50
CA LYS A 239 20.92 19.96 -20.80
C LYS A 239 21.97 18.86 -20.90
N ASP A 240 22.59 18.51 -19.77
CA ASP A 240 23.62 17.47 -19.65
C ASP A 240 23.05 16.16 -19.05
N ALA A 241 21.73 15.96 -19.12
CA ALA A 241 21.11 14.74 -18.63
C ALA A 241 21.65 13.51 -19.38
N PRO A 242 21.94 12.40 -18.66
CA PRO A 242 22.64 11.23 -19.22
C PRO A 242 21.88 10.56 -20.37
N TRP A 243 20.54 10.59 -20.36
CA TRP A 243 19.72 9.99 -21.42
C TRP A 243 19.14 11.04 -22.37
N GLY A 244 18.36 12.00 -21.88
CA GLY A 244 17.59 12.95 -22.70
C GLY A 244 18.13 14.38 -22.72
N GLY A 245 19.46 14.56 -22.77
CA GLY A 245 20.08 15.88 -22.77
C GLY A 245 19.91 16.67 -24.07
N LEU A 246 20.27 17.95 -24.02
CA LEU A 246 20.17 18.93 -25.10
C LEU A 246 20.85 18.47 -26.41
N LYS A 247 22.02 17.84 -26.30
CA LYS A 247 22.78 17.35 -27.46
C LYS A 247 21.98 16.34 -28.28
N ARG A 248 21.27 15.43 -27.61
CA ARG A 248 20.44 14.41 -28.24
C ARG A 248 19.18 15.01 -28.87
N GLU A 249 18.54 15.95 -28.19
CA GLU A 249 17.37 16.65 -28.74
C GLU A 249 17.72 17.46 -29.99
N GLN A 250 18.82 18.21 -29.95
CA GLN A 250 19.32 18.93 -31.12
C GLN A 250 19.60 17.98 -32.29
N TRP A 251 20.20 16.82 -32.02
CA TRP A 251 20.47 15.80 -33.02
C TRP A 251 19.17 15.26 -33.66
N PHE A 252 18.11 15.02 -32.88
CA PHE A 252 16.80 14.65 -33.43
C PHE A 252 16.25 15.75 -34.36
N LEU A 253 16.28 17.01 -33.92
CA LEU A 253 15.76 18.12 -34.69
C LEU A 253 16.58 18.45 -35.95
N ASP A 254 17.91 18.21 -35.94
CA ASP A 254 18.76 18.41 -37.12
C ASP A 254 18.32 17.53 -38.30
N TYR A 255 17.85 16.31 -38.03
CA TYR A 255 17.33 15.41 -39.07
C TYR A 255 15.84 15.60 -39.34
N TRP A 256 15.02 15.81 -38.30
CA TRP A 256 13.57 15.94 -38.47
C TRP A 256 13.15 17.28 -39.06
N ILE A 257 13.80 18.37 -38.63
CA ILE A 257 13.58 19.74 -39.09
C ILE A 257 14.94 20.34 -39.53
N PRO A 258 15.45 19.93 -40.69
CA PRO A 258 16.71 20.45 -41.20
C PRO A 258 16.62 21.95 -41.47
N GLU A 259 17.78 22.61 -41.51
CA GLU A 259 17.92 24.07 -41.52
C GLU A 259 17.05 24.76 -42.59
N GLU A 260 16.89 24.13 -43.76
CA GLU A 260 16.13 24.67 -44.89
C GLU A 260 14.64 24.85 -44.58
N ILE A 261 14.09 24.08 -43.63
CA ILE A 261 12.67 24.12 -43.26
C ILE A 261 12.41 24.69 -41.86
N ARG A 262 13.44 24.97 -41.05
CA ARG A 262 13.29 25.50 -39.69
C ARG A 262 12.49 26.78 -39.60
N ALA A 263 12.76 27.73 -40.50
CA ALA A 263 12.03 28.99 -40.51
C ALA A 263 10.52 28.78 -40.71
N ALA A 264 10.13 27.83 -41.56
CA ALA A 264 8.73 27.48 -41.78
C ALA A 264 8.15 26.71 -40.57
N ALA A 265 8.89 25.73 -40.05
CA ALA A 265 8.44 24.89 -38.93
C ALA A 265 8.34 25.66 -37.60
N SER A 266 9.18 26.66 -37.34
CA SER A 266 9.21 27.40 -36.07
C SER A 266 7.89 28.10 -35.70
N GLY A 267 7.06 28.41 -36.69
CA GLY A 267 5.73 29.00 -36.52
C GLY A 267 4.58 28.03 -36.80
N ASP A 268 4.89 26.77 -37.11
CA ASP A 268 3.89 25.75 -37.43
C ASP A 268 3.47 25.02 -36.15
N TRP A 269 2.17 25.00 -35.88
CA TRP A 269 1.61 24.33 -34.73
C TRP A 269 1.75 22.80 -34.81
N MET A 270 1.91 22.22 -36.00
CA MET A 270 2.19 20.79 -36.12
C MET A 270 3.62 20.46 -35.66
N ALA A 271 4.54 21.43 -35.70
CA ALA A 271 5.86 21.26 -35.08
C ALA A 271 5.73 21.50 -33.57
N SER A 272 5.32 22.71 -33.17
CA SER A 272 5.10 23.06 -31.76
C SER A 272 3.60 23.09 -31.43
N PRO A 273 2.98 22.01 -30.93
CA PRO A 273 1.53 21.96 -30.66
C PRO A 273 1.05 23.04 -29.69
N ILE A 274 1.94 23.59 -28.87
CA ILE A 274 1.67 24.77 -28.04
C ILE A 274 1.17 26.01 -28.83
N LEU A 275 1.46 26.07 -30.13
CA LEU A 275 1.05 27.16 -31.04
C LEU A 275 -0.35 26.96 -31.63
N ALA A 276 -1.07 25.91 -31.25
CA ALA A 276 -2.40 25.66 -31.76
C ALA A 276 -3.33 26.86 -31.50
N LYS A 277 -4.11 27.25 -32.51
CA LYS A 277 -4.99 28.43 -32.44
C LYS A 277 -6.11 28.31 -31.41
N SER A 278 -6.46 27.08 -31.04
CA SER A 278 -7.52 26.78 -30.09
C SER A 278 -7.17 25.50 -29.36
N PHE A 279 -7.32 25.53 -28.05
CA PHE A 279 -7.25 24.39 -27.16
C PHE A 279 -8.63 23.89 -26.75
N LYS A 280 -9.73 24.39 -27.32
CA LYS A 280 -11.07 23.88 -26.99
C LYS A 280 -11.35 22.54 -27.65
N ASP A 281 -12.24 21.77 -27.01
CA ASP A 281 -12.86 20.54 -27.53
C ASP A 281 -11.82 19.46 -27.93
N LEU A 282 -10.74 19.35 -27.15
CA LEU A 282 -9.74 18.30 -27.27
C LEU A 282 -10.09 17.10 -26.38
N PRO A 283 -9.60 15.89 -26.70
CA PRO A 283 -9.90 14.71 -25.92
C PRO A 283 -9.34 14.76 -24.50
N PRO A 284 -9.89 13.93 -23.59
CA PRO A 284 -9.21 13.56 -22.36
C PRO A 284 -7.76 13.19 -22.62
N THR A 285 -6.86 13.82 -21.88
CA THR A 285 -5.43 13.76 -22.10
C THR A 285 -4.75 13.37 -20.80
N HIS A 286 -3.85 12.40 -20.89
CA HIS A 286 -2.96 12.03 -19.79
C HIS A 286 -1.52 12.37 -20.16
N ILE A 287 -0.88 13.25 -19.40
CA ILE A 287 0.52 13.67 -19.63
C ILE A 287 1.41 13.11 -18.52
N ILE A 288 2.39 12.30 -18.88
CA ILE A 288 3.44 11.82 -17.97
C ILE A 288 4.71 12.60 -18.27
N THR A 289 5.32 13.22 -17.25
CA THR A 289 6.62 13.90 -17.37
C THR A 289 7.70 13.16 -16.59
N ALA A 290 8.97 13.41 -16.94
CA ALA A 290 10.12 12.90 -16.18
C ALA A 290 10.84 14.07 -15.50
N GLU A 291 11.27 13.88 -14.25
CA GLU A 291 11.87 14.93 -13.44
C GLU A 291 13.20 15.45 -14.04
N PHE A 292 13.98 14.55 -14.65
CA PHE A 292 15.28 14.83 -15.29
C PHE A 292 15.15 14.82 -16.81
N ASP A 293 14.29 15.68 -17.33
CA ASP A 293 14.00 15.81 -18.75
C ASP A 293 13.94 17.28 -19.16
N ILE A 294 14.57 17.61 -20.28
CA ILE A 294 14.56 18.96 -20.84
C ILE A 294 13.16 19.37 -21.30
N CYS A 295 12.32 18.40 -21.71
CA CYS A 295 10.96 18.63 -22.22
C CYS A 295 9.93 18.83 -21.11
N ARG A 296 10.32 18.71 -19.83
CA ARG A 296 9.41 18.75 -18.68
C ARG A 296 8.56 20.02 -18.64
N ASP A 297 9.20 21.19 -18.68
CA ASP A 297 8.50 22.46 -18.47
C ASP A 297 7.61 22.84 -19.67
N GLU A 298 8.01 22.48 -20.89
CA GLU A 298 7.16 22.70 -22.07
C GLU A 298 5.94 21.77 -22.07
N ALA A 299 6.10 20.50 -21.70
CA ALA A 299 4.99 19.57 -21.53
C ALA A 299 4.00 20.05 -20.46
N GLN A 300 4.52 20.63 -19.36
CA GLN A 300 3.72 21.27 -18.33
C GLN A 300 2.93 22.46 -18.89
N ARG A 301 3.59 23.34 -19.62
CA ARG A 301 2.96 24.51 -20.24
C ARG A 301 1.88 24.12 -21.26
N TYR A 302 2.08 23.05 -22.01
CA TYR A 302 1.05 22.52 -22.90
C TYR A 302 -0.16 21.99 -22.12
N GLY A 303 0.06 21.30 -20.99
CA GLY A 303 -0.98 20.90 -20.05
C GLY A 303 -1.82 22.07 -19.54
N GLU A 304 -1.18 23.18 -19.18
CA GLU A 304 -1.86 24.42 -18.78
C GLU A 304 -2.80 24.93 -19.89
N PHE A 305 -2.35 24.96 -21.14
CA PHE A 305 -3.20 25.35 -22.26
C PHE A 305 -4.37 24.40 -22.49
N LEU A 306 -4.23 23.10 -22.24
CA LEU A 306 -5.35 22.16 -22.30
C LEU A 306 -6.40 22.49 -21.23
N VAL A 307 -5.98 22.82 -20.01
CA VAL A 307 -6.89 23.21 -18.92
C VAL A 307 -7.56 24.54 -19.22
N GLU A 308 -6.82 25.55 -19.68
CA GLU A 308 -7.36 26.85 -20.12
C GLU A 308 -8.36 26.70 -21.28
N GLY A 309 -8.14 25.70 -22.14
CA GLY A 309 -9.05 25.31 -23.22
C GLY A 309 -10.34 24.62 -22.76
N GLY A 310 -10.44 24.26 -21.48
CA GLY A 310 -11.59 23.55 -20.89
C GLY A 310 -11.55 22.04 -21.02
N ASN A 311 -10.39 21.46 -21.32
CA ASN A 311 -10.24 20.01 -21.38
C ASN A 311 -9.75 19.46 -20.03
N GLN A 312 -10.26 18.33 -19.63
CA GLN A 312 -9.59 17.12 -20.07
C GLN A 312 -8.20 16.71 -19.53
N LEU A 313 -7.57 17.25 -18.47
CA LEU A 313 -6.19 16.84 -18.13
C LEU A 313 -6.03 15.97 -16.87
N ASN A 314 -5.30 14.86 -17.00
CA ASN A 314 -4.73 14.05 -15.92
C ASN A 314 -3.20 14.07 -16.06
N GLY A 315 -2.41 14.28 -15.00
CA GLY A 315 -0.95 14.34 -15.16
C GLY A 315 -0.12 13.85 -13.98
N ASP A 316 0.95 13.12 -14.27
CA ASP A 316 1.99 12.73 -13.34
C ASP A 316 3.23 13.64 -13.55
N GLY A 317 3.60 14.42 -12.52
CA GLY A 317 4.80 15.27 -12.52
C GLY A 317 4.62 16.73 -12.99
N LEU A 318 3.40 17.25 -13.05
CA LEU A 318 3.12 18.66 -13.37
C LEU A 318 3.15 19.54 -12.09
N GLU A 319 4.10 20.47 -11.96
CA GLU A 319 4.04 21.52 -10.92
C GLU A 319 3.12 22.65 -11.40
N THR A 320 1.85 22.69 -10.99
CA THR A 320 0.96 23.80 -11.32
C THR A 320 1.22 24.98 -10.38
N ASN A 321 1.72 26.10 -10.91
CA ASN A 321 1.69 27.41 -10.25
C ASN A 321 0.30 28.04 -10.40
N ASP A 322 -0.26 28.51 -9.27
CA ASP A 322 -1.54 29.23 -9.11
C ASP A 322 -1.98 30.13 -10.28
N ILE A 323 -2.96 29.72 -11.10
CA ILE A 323 -3.89 30.63 -11.79
C ILE A 323 -5.30 29.98 -11.98
N ASN A 324 -6.27 30.52 -11.22
CA ASN A 324 -7.73 30.54 -11.40
C ASN A 324 -8.56 29.24 -11.40
N ASP A 325 -9.03 28.94 -10.18
CA ASP A 325 -10.41 28.61 -9.80
C ASP A 325 -11.47 29.23 -10.74
N GLN A 326 -12.25 28.39 -11.45
CA GLN A 326 -13.66 28.55 -11.90
C GLN A 326 -13.98 27.58 -13.08
N GLY A 327 -14.41 26.36 -12.73
CA GLY A 327 -15.37 25.48 -13.41
C GLY A 327 -15.28 25.24 -14.93
N ILE A 328 -14.78 24.06 -15.34
CA ILE A 328 -15.24 23.32 -16.52
C ILE A 328 -15.29 21.81 -16.20
N HIS A 329 -16.45 21.19 -16.44
CA HIS A 329 -16.76 19.79 -16.18
C HIS A 329 -16.05 18.83 -17.17
N HIS A 330 -15.43 17.79 -16.62
CA HIS A 330 -14.90 16.61 -17.31
C HIS A 330 -16.02 15.54 -17.55
N PRO A 331 -16.32 15.04 -18.78
CA PRO A 331 -16.94 13.71 -19.00
C PRO A 331 -16.00 12.47 -18.93
N ALA A 332 -16.33 11.53 -18.04
CA ALA A 332 -15.86 10.12 -17.88
C ALA A 332 -14.76 9.88 -16.81
N ASN A 333 -15.05 9.09 -15.77
CA ASN A 333 -14.80 7.65 -15.80
C ASN A 333 -13.48 7.33 -16.51
N PHE A 334 -12.48 6.94 -15.71
CA PHE A 334 -11.05 6.80 -16.01
C PHE A 334 -10.20 8.06 -15.74
N ALA A 335 -9.80 8.14 -14.47
CA ALA A 335 -8.55 8.74 -13.98
C ALA A 335 -8.51 10.25 -13.62
N SER A 336 -9.57 10.81 -13.06
CA SER A 336 -9.53 11.91 -12.06
C SER A 336 -10.67 11.61 -11.07
N ASP A 337 -10.45 11.40 -9.78
CA ASP A 337 -9.90 12.33 -8.79
C ASP A 337 -8.55 11.88 -8.19
N TYR A 338 -7.44 12.52 -8.56
CA TYR A 338 -6.28 12.66 -7.66
C TYR A 338 -5.63 14.02 -7.89
N SER A 339 -6.34 15.07 -7.51
CA SER A 339 -5.71 16.16 -6.78
C SER A 339 -5.30 15.64 -5.40
N LEU A 340 -4.16 16.11 -4.86
CA LEU A 340 -3.99 16.15 -3.40
C LEU A 340 -5.29 16.72 -2.81
N PRO A 341 -5.98 16.02 -1.89
CA PRO A 341 -7.32 16.42 -1.51
C PRO A 341 -7.32 17.81 -0.89
N SER A 342 -8.21 18.68 -1.39
CA SER A 342 -8.85 19.72 -0.59
C SER A 342 -9.70 19.15 0.57
N ALA A 343 -9.61 17.84 0.85
CA ALA A 343 -10.32 17.09 1.90
C ALA A 343 -9.82 17.34 3.33
N LEU A 344 -9.60 18.61 3.68
CA LEU A 344 -9.88 19.07 5.04
C LEU A 344 -11.06 20.02 5.13
N ASN A 345 -11.59 20.53 4.01
CA ASN A 345 -12.65 21.53 4.05
C ASN A 345 -14.00 21.10 3.46
N ASP A 346 -14.09 20.21 2.48
CA ASP A 346 -15.39 19.77 1.94
C ASP A 346 -15.51 18.25 1.86
N VAL A 347 -15.83 17.65 3.00
CA VAL A 347 -16.55 16.37 3.02
C VAL A 347 -17.80 16.62 3.86
N GLN A 348 -18.92 16.86 3.18
CA GLN A 348 -20.20 17.13 3.83
C GLN A 348 -21.26 16.03 3.69
N ASP A 349 -21.09 14.97 2.88
CA ASP A 349 -22.20 14.01 2.68
C ASP A 349 -21.81 12.52 2.58
N GLY A 350 -20.69 12.11 3.17
CA GLY A 350 -20.33 10.68 3.27
C GLY A 350 -20.09 10.29 4.72
N PHE A 351 -20.62 9.15 5.17
CA PHE A 351 -20.62 8.61 6.54
C PHE A 351 -19.26 8.61 7.32
N TRP A 352 -18.14 9.00 6.69
CA TRP A 352 -16.80 9.13 7.26
C TRP A 352 -16.26 10.57 7.35
N PHE A 353 -17.07 11.56 6.98
CA PHE A 353 -16.98 12.97 7.38
C PHE A 353 -18.39 13.56 7.22
N ASP A 354 -19.12 13.59 8.34
CA ASP A 354 -20.30 14.43 8.49
C ASP A 354 -19.91 15.59 9.41
N GLN A 355 -19.75 16.79 8.84
CA GLN A 355 -19.53 18.02 9.62
C GLN A 355 -20.82 18.50 10.32
N SER A 356 -21.99 17.89 10.08
CA SER A 356 -23.28 18.35 10.61
C SER A 356 -23.54 17.97 12.09
N MET A 357 -22.61 17.34 12.79
CA MET A 357 -22.68 17.11 14.25
C MET A 357 -21.84 18.11 15.10
N MET A 358 -21.48 19.28 14.57
CA MET A 358 -20.83 20.35 15.36
C MET A 358 -21.79 21.31 16.07
N ASP A 359 -23.11 21.19 15.92
CA ASP A 359 -24.09 22.01 16.65
C ASP A 359 -24.89 21.18 17.67
N ILE A 360 -24.23 20.81 18.77
CA ILE A 360 -24.95 20.61 20.03
C ILE A 360 -24.34 21.58 21.03
N GLY A 361 -25.01 22.72 21.21
CA GLY A 361 -24.67 23.69 22.24
C GLY A 361 -24.71 23.03 23.61
N ILE A 362 -23.54 22.72 24.16
CA ILE A 362 -23.41 22.19 25.53
C ILE A 362 -22.62 23.21 26.33
N GLN A 363 -23.33 23.89 27.21
CA GLN A 363 -22.76 24.74 28.26
C GLN A 363 -21.74 23.94 29.09
N PRO A 364 -20.62 24.54 29.49
CA PRO A 364 -19.67 23.90 30.39
C PRO A 364 -20.36 23.65 31.74
N PHE A 365 -20.53 22.38 32.11
CA PHE A 365 -20.89 22.01 33.47
C PHE A 365 -19.61 21.88 34.29
N ASP A 366 -19.48 22.73 35.30
CA ASP A 366 -18.49 22.62 36.37
C ASP A 366 -18.63 21.24 37.03
N TYR A 367 -17.69 20.35 36.77
CA TYR A 367 -17.57 19.13 37.55
C TYR A 367 -16.79 19.45 38.82
N MET A 368 -17.52 19.44 39.94
CA MET A 368 -16.94 19.47 41.27
C MET A 368 -15.93 18.34 41.43
N ASP A 369 -14.77 18.75 41.92
CA ASP A 369 -13.67 17.96 42.41
C ASP A 369 -14.18 16.86 43.35
N ALA A 370 -14.05 15.61 42.92
CA ALA A 370 -14.28 14.44 43.75
C ALA A 370 -13.02 13.59 43.75
N SER A 371 -11.97 14.15 44.34
CA SER A 371 -10.86 13.37 44.88
C SER A 371 -11.38 12.43 45.98
N PRO A 372 -11.21 11.10 45.89
CA PRO A 372 -11.12 10.30 47.08
C PRO A 372 -9.73 10.57 47.66
N ASN A 373 -9.71 11.41 48.70
CA ASN A 373 -8.64 11.44 49.68
C ASN A 373 -8.33 10.00 50.12
N ASP A 374 -7.27 9.42 49.59
CA ASP A 374 -6.44 8.48 50.32
C ASP A 374 -4.99 8.86 50.10
N VAL A 375 -4.61 9.90 50.83
CA VAL A 375 -3.24 10.34 51.03
C VAL A 375 -2.60 9.36 52.02
N GLY A 376 -2.30 8.16 51.53
CA GLY A 376 -1.45 7.19 52.21
C GLY A 376 -0.01 7.38 51.72
N ALA A 377 0.83 7.95 52.57
CA ALA A 377 2.22 8.25 52.31
C ALA A 377 3.00 7.08 51.70
N ASP A 378 3.53 7.27 50.50
CA ASP A 378 4.80 6.68 50.10
C ASP A 378 5.59 7.68 49.23
N GLN A 379 5.88 8.83 49.84
CA GLN A 379 6.92 9.76 49.39
C GLN A 379 8.31 9.24 49.81
N THR A 380 8.63 8.00 49.50
CA THR A 380 10.01 7.55 49.50
C THR A 380 10.39 7.20 48.08
N GLY A 381 11.27 8.01 47.50
CA GLY A 381 12.01 7.60 46.32
C GLY A 381 12.69 6.29 46.65
N MET A 382 12.19 5.18 46.11
CA MET A 382 13.00 3.98 46.03
C MET A 382 14.21 4.35 45.16
N PRO A 383 15.44 4.22 45.68
CA PRO A 383 16.61 4.29 44.80
C PRO A 383 16.42 3.22 43.71
N SER A 384 16.89 3.48 42.50
CA SER A 384 16.96 2.47 41.45
C SER A 384 17.84 1.33 41.97
N ALA A 385 17.22 0.37 42.63
CA ALA A 385 17.86 -0.89 42.92
C ALA A 385 17.99 -1.57 41.57
N GLY A 386 19.17 -1.48 40.97
CA GLY A 386 19.58 -2.41 39.93
C GLY A 386 19.10 -3.81 40.35
N LEU A 387 18.45 -4.51 39.42
CA LEU A 387 17.81 -5.80 39.66
C LEU A 387 18.66 -6.65 40.62
N PRO A 388 18.12 -7.12 41.76
CA PRO A 388 18.92 -7.83 42.74
C PRO A 388 19.64 -9.01 42.08
N PRO A 389 20.95 -9.20 42.32
CA PRO A 389 21.70 -10.29 41.72
C PRO A 389 21.06 -11.63 42.09
N GLY A 390 20.59 -12.38 41.09
CA GLY A 390 19.97 -13.70 41.26
C GLY A 390 18.49 -13.83 40.86
N VAL A 391 17.81 -12.75 40.45
CA VAL A 391 16.45 -12.86 39.86
C VAL A 391 16.56 -13.08 38.35
N GLU A 392 16.10 -14.23 37.87
CA GLU A 392 15.97 -14.48 36.42
C GLU A 392 14.98 -13.46 35.82
N THR A 393 15.48 -12.63 34.91
CA THR A 393 14.67 -11.64 34.20
C THR A 393 14.63 -11.98 32.73
N THR A 394 13.46 -11.81 32.12
CA THR A 394 13.26 -11.96 30.68
C THR A 394 13.04 -10.59 30.06
N SER A 395 13.51 -10.41 28.83
CA SER A 395 13.33 -9.17 28.08
C SER A 395 12.72 -9.44 26.70
N ILE A 396 11.81 -8.57 26.28
CA ILE A 396 11.08 -8.67 25.01
C ILE A 396 11.19 -7.31 24.31
N VAL A 397 11.50 -7.31 23.01
CA VAL A 397 11.56 -6.06 22.25
C VAL A 397 10.17 -5.46 22.00
N CYS A 398 10.01 -4.17 22.28
CA CYS A 398 8.84 -3.40 21.89
C CYS A 398 8.93 -3.05 20.41
N GLY A 399 7.87 -3.33 19.66
CA GLY A 399 7.91 -3.25 18.20
C GLY A 399 7.16 -2.07 17.61
N LEU A 400 7.61 -1.60 16.44
CA LEU A 400 7.18 -0.33 15.83
C LEU A 400 5.69 -0.26 15.49
N THR A 401 5.01 -1.36 15.20
CA THR A 401 3.57 -1.37 14.88
C THR A 401 2.68 -1.85 16.03
N GLY A 402 3.29 -2.38 17.10
CA GLY A 402 2.56 -3.01 18.21
C GLY A 402 1.93 -2.01 19.19
N ASP A 403 1.38 -2.55 20.30
CA ASP A 403 0.75 -1.79 21.38
C ASP A 403 1.73 -1.01 22.27
N MET A 404 3.02 -1.23 22.11
CA MET A 404 4.08 -0.53 22.85
C MET A 404 4.94 0.24 21.86
N ASP A 405 4.44 1.40 21.42
CA ASP A 405 5.06 2.25 20.38
C ASP A 405 6.43 2.79 20.83
N PRO A 406 7.55 2.34 20.23
CA PRO A 406 8.89 2.83 20.53
C PRO A 406 9.05 4.35 20.44
N TYR A 407 8.36 5.03 19.51
CA TYR A 407 8.46 6.48 19.33
C TYR A 407 7.70 7.26 20.41
N LEU A 408 6.54 6.76 20.85
CA LEU A 408 5.86 7.31 22.02
C LEU A 408 6.69 7.05 23.29
N MET A 409 7.28 5.87 23.41
CA MET A 409 8.06 5.45 24.58
C MET A 409 9.35 6.24 24.78
N GLN A 410 9.95 6.81 23.73
CA GLN A 410 11.08 7.75 23.87
C GLN A 410 10.71 9.00 24.69
N ARG A 411 9.43 9.35 24.78
CA ARG A 411 8.94 10.50 25.55
C ARG A 411 8.76 10.16 27.04
N TYR A 412 8.98 8.91 27.46
CA TYR A 412 8.82 8.50 28.85
C TYR A 412 9.94 9.06 29.72
N LYS A 413 9.62 9.35 30.99
CA LYS A 413 10.61 9.80 31.99
C LYS A 413 11.36 8.60 32.58
N PHE A 414 12.51 8.26 32.00
CA PHE A 414 13.38 7.18 32.49
C PHE A 414 14.24 7.62 33.68
N ASP A 415 14.58 6.68 34.57
CA ASP A 415 15.54 6.89 35.66
C ASP A 415 17.00 6.89 35.16
N SER A 416 17.96 7.03 36.09
CA SER A 416 19.40 7.04 35.80
C SER A 416 19.91 5.74 35.15
N ASP A 417 19.19 4.64 35.31
CA ASP A 417 19.53 3.33 34.75
C ASP A 417 18.74 3.05 33.44
N ASN A 418 18.15 4.09 32.85
CA ASN A 418 17.29 4.04 31.67
C ASN A 418 16.07 3.13 31.82
N ASN A 419 15.57 2.95 33.05
CA ASN A 419 14.38 2.17 33.33
C ASN A 419 13.18 3.07 33.62
N PHE A 420 12.02 2.63 33.17
CA PHE A 420 10.73 3.14 33.57
C PHE A 420 9.95 1.99 34.21
N VAL A 421 9.81 2.05 35.53
CA VAL A 421 9.16 0.99 36.31
C VAL A 421 7.67 1.28 36.44
N PHE A 422 6.87 0.25 36.13
CA PHE A 422 5.43 0.23 36.30
C PHE A 422 5.00 -1.06 37.02
N LYS A 423 4.80 -0.99 38.33
CA LYS A 423 4.55 -2.17 39.19
C LYS A 423 5.58 -3.29 38.96
N ARG A 424 5.18 -4.39 38.31
CA ARG A 424 6.03 -5.57 38.02
C ARG A 424 6.63 -5.56 36.60
N LEU A 425 6.33 -4.54 35.80
CA LEU A 425 6.83 -4.38 34.43
C LEU A 425 7.84 -3.25 34.41
N THR A 426 8.99 -3.49 33.78
CA THR A 426 10.02 -2.46 33.59
C THR A 426 10.22 -2.26 32.11
N VAL A 427 10.05 -1.02 31.64
CA VAL A 427 10.47 -0.64 30.29
C VAL A 427 11.90 -0.13 30.38
N ARG A 428 12.82 -0.76 29.67
CA ARG A 428 14.21 -0.30 29.56
C ARG A 428 14.45 0.35 28.20
N SER A 429 14.95 1.57 28.21
CA SER A 429 15.40 2.27 27.00
C SER A 429 16.85 1.87 26.67
N MET A 430 17.07 1.33 25.48
CA MET A 430 18.40 0.93 24.99
C MET A 430 18.98 1.95 24.00
N SER A 431 18.10 2.57 23.19
CA SER A 431 18.46 3.64 22.27
C SER A 431 17.28 4.61 22.12
N GLN A 432 17.59 5.91 22.08
CA GLN A 432 16.64 7.01 21.84
C GLN A 432 16.94 7.75 20.53
N ASP A 433 17.73 7.15 19.64
CA ASP A 433 18.07 7.73 18.33
C ASP A 433 16.91 7.54 17.32
N VAL A 434 17.14 7.81 16.03
CA VAL A 434 16.20 7.63 14.90
C VAL A 434 15.48 6.29 14.94
N HIS A 435 16.16 5.24 15.42
CA HIS A 435 15.60 3.94 15.67
C HIS A 435 15.51 3.67 17.18
N PRO A 436 14.40 4.05 17.85
CA PRO A 436 14.20 3.72 19.24
C PRO A 436 14.28 2.22 19.47
N VAL A 437 14.95 1.82 20.55
CA VAL A 437 14.94 0.43 21.00
C VAL A 437 14.55 0.43 22.48
N GLN A 438 13.39 -0.15 22.76
CA GLN A 438 12.91 -0.37 24.12
C GLN A 438 12.65 -1.87 24.33
N LEU A 439 13.00 -2.32 25.54
CA LEU A 439 12.77 -3.68 25.98
C LEU A 439 11.77 -3.67 27.13
N LEU A 440 10.74 -4.50 27.03
CA LEU A 440 9.90 -4.86 28.16
C LEU A 440 10.61 -5.94 28.97
N VAL A 441 11.03 -5.60 30.19
CA VAL A 441 11.66 -6.49 31.14
C VAL A 441 10.62 -6.94 32.16
N SER A 442 10.49 -8.24 32.33
CA SER A 442 9.65 -8.86 33.36
C SER A 442 10.48 -9.80 34.22
N ASN A 443 10.16 -9.87 35.51
CA ASN A 443 10.65 -10.95 36.36
C ASN A 443 10.07 -12.26 35.83
N ALA A 444 10.88 -13.32 35.74
CA ALA A 444 10.38 -14.64 35.35
C ALA A 444 9.22 -15.01 36.30
N MET A 445 8.00 -15.12 35.75
CA MET A 445 6.91 -15.76 36.50
C MET A 445 7.26 -17.23 36.57
N GLY A 446 7.64 -17.70 37.75
CA GLY A 446 7.74 -19.11 38.04
C GLY A 446 6.35 -19.69 38.07
N ASP A 447 5.91 -20.29 36.97
CA ASP A 447 4.89 -21.33 36.95
C ASP A 447 5.08 -22.17 35.69
N ALA A 448 6.06 -23.06 35.75
CA ALA A 448 6.05 -24.26 34.93
C ALA A 448 5.68 -25.41 35.87
N ASP A 449 4.38 -25.61 36.03
CA ASP A 449 3.86 -26.80 36.70
C ASP A 449 4.22 -28.02 35.84
N LYS A 450 5.39 -28.60 36.14
CA LYS A 450 5.93 -29.79 35.48
C LYS A 450 5.32 -31.03 36.14
N THR A 451 4.09 -31.36 35.79
CA THR A 451 3.47 -32.68 36.05
C THR A 451 2.41 -32.95 34.98
N ALA A 452 2.09 -34.16 34.49
CA ALA A 452 2.50 -35.52 34.78
C ALA A 452 2.31 -36.39 33.52
N ASN A 453 3.01 -37.52 33.47
CA ASN A 453 2.88 -38.60 32.49
C ASN A 453 1.50 -39.28 32.56
N SER A 454 0.52 -38.72 31.86
CA SER A 454 -0.70 -39.44 31.49
C SER A 454 -0.99 -39.21 30.00
N THR A 455 -1.76 -40.11 29.38
CA THR A 455 -2.08 -39.98 27.96
C THR A 455 -2.95 -38.74 27.74
N ALA A 456 -2.57 -37.86 26.81
CA ALA A 456 -3.25 -36.57 26.56
C ALA A 456 -4.78 -36.69 26.36
N ARG A 457 -5.25 -37.86 25.89
CA ARG A 457 -6.68 -38.18 25.79
C ARG A 457 -7.37 -38.25 27.16
N GLY A 458 -6.79 -38.99 28.12
CA GLY A 458 -7.38 -39.17 29.44
C GLY A 458 -7.49 -37.84 30.19
N HIS A 459 -6.50 -36.96 30.07
CA HIS A 459 -6.59 -35.60 30.60
C HIS A 459 -7.67 -34.76 29.91
N LEU A 460 -7.82 -34.86 28.59
CA LEU A 460 -8.86 -34.12 27.87
C LEU A 460 -10.27 -34.56 28.30
N GLU A 461 -10.51 -35.87 28.40
CA GLU A 461 -11.81 -36.43 28.80
C GLU A 461 -12.16 -36.12 30.26
N GLN A 462 -11.15 -35.94 31.12
CA GLN A 462 -11.35 -35.45 32.49
C GLN A 462 -11.70 -33.96 32.54
N LEU A 463 -11.19 -33.15 31.61
CA LEU A 463 -11.47 -31.72 31.53
C LEU A 463 -12.79 -31.43 30.82
N VAL A 464 -13.13 -32.21 29.80
CA VAL A 464 -14.28 -32.00 28.92
C VAL A 464 -14.93 -33.36 28.64
N SER A 465 -16.15 -33.56 29.14
CA SER A 465 -16.91 -34.75 28.81
C SER A 465 -17.28 -34.78 27.31
N PRO A 466 -17.48 -35.96 26.70
CA PRO A 466 -17.82 -36.05 25.28
C PRO A 466 -19.06 -35.24 24.88
N ASP A 467 -20.08 -35.19 25.73
CA ASP A 467 -21.32 -34.44 25.47
C ASP A 467 -21.06 -32.92 25.46
N VAL A 468 -20.26 -32.42 26.39
CA VAL A 468 -19.83 -31.01 26.42
C VAL A 468 -18.97 -30.70 25.19
N GLY A 469 -18.07 -31.61 24.82
CA GLY A 469 -17.23 -31.48 23.63
C GLY A 469 -18.02 -31.31 22.34
N ILE A 470 -19.08 -32.11 22.14
CA ILE A 470 -19.96 -32.00 20.95
C ILE A 470 -20.63 -30.62 20.87
N ARG A 471 -21.12 -30.11 22.02
CA ARG A 471 -21.75 -28.77 22.09
C ARG A 471 -20.75 -27.66 21.76
N LEU A 472 -19.55 -27.72 22.33
CA LEU A 472 -18.47 -26.77 22.04
C LEU A 472 -18.05 -26.82 20.57
N MET A 473 -18.02 -28.01 19.94
CA MET A 473 -17.78 -28.11 18.50
C MET A 473 -18.87 -27.45 17.66
N SER A 474 -20.14 -27.58 18.07
CA SER A 474 -21.24 -26.88 17.39
C SER A 474 -21.04 -25.37 17.43
N LEU A 475 -20.70 -24.82 18.60
CA LEU A 475 -20.40 -23.41 18.78
C LEU A 475 -19.17 -22.95 17.97
N PHE A 476 -18.13 -23.80 17.85
CA PHE A 476 -16.98 -23.53 17.01
C PHE A 476 -17.38 -23.32 15.54
N TYR A 477 -18.18 -24.23 14.97
CA TYR A 477 -18.61 -24.11 13.57
C TYR A 477 -19.54 -22.93 13.33
N GLN A 478 -20.31 -22.54 14.34
CA GLN A 478 -21.20 -21.38 14.27
C GLN A 478 -20.41 -20.07 14.35
N HIS A 479 -19.50 -19.90 15.31
CA HIS A 479 -18.91 -18.60 15.62
C HIS A 479 -17.47 -18.40 15.15
N VAL A 480 -16.68 -19.47 15.01
CA VAL A 480 -15.23 -19.38 14.77
C VAL A 480 -14.86 -19.80 13.35
N TYR A 481 -15.41 -20.93 12.89
CA TYR A 481 -15.14 -21.46 11.55
C TYR A 481 -15.33 -20.43 10.42
N PRO A 482 -16.36 -19.56 10.44
CA PRO A 482 -16.54 -18.57 9.39
C PRO A 482 -15.37 -17.58 9.23
N HIS A 483 -14.61 -17.34 10.31
CA HIS A 483 -13.42 -16.50 10.30
C HIS A 483 -12.14 -17.27 9.98
N VAL A 484 -12.07 -18.52 10.45
CA VAL A 484 -10.87 -19.35 10.38
C VAL A 484 -11.25 -20.72 9.80
N PRO A 485 -11.54 -20.81 8.49
CA PRO A 485 -12.12 -22.01 7.86
C PRO A 485 -11.04 -23.07 7.58
N VAL A 486 -10.27 -23.44 8.60
CA VAL A 486 -9.15 -24.39 8.51
C VAL A 486 -9.54 -25.83 8.81
N ILE A 487 -10.77 -26.07 9.27
CA ILE A 487 -11.33 -27.40 9.55
C ILE A 487 -12.65 -27.51 8.78
N PRO A 488 -12.64 -27.93 7.50
CA PRO A 488 -13.86 -28.03 6.71
C PRO A 488 -14.90 -28.93 7.37
N VAL A 489 -16.19 -28.59 7.26
CA VAL A 489 -17.29 -29.37 7.85
C VAL A 489 -17.27 -30.85 7.41
N ALA A 490 -16.91 -31.12 6.15
CA ALA A 490 -16.75 -32.48 5.63
C ALA A 490 -15.64 -33.30 6.31
N GLN A 491 -14.73 -32.63 7.01
CA GLN A 491 -13.59 -33.22 7.73
C GLN A 491 -13.70 -32.92 9.24
N ALA A 492 -14.92 -32.73 9.74
CA ALA A 492 -15.14 -32.38 11.13
C ALA A 492 -14.52 -33.43 12.08
N PRO A 493 -13.79 -33.00 13.12
CA PRO A 493 -13.13 -33.94 14.01
C PRO A 493 -14.15 -34.77 14.77
N ASN A 494 -13.87 -36.05 14.93
CA ASN A 494 -14.61 -36.93 15.80
C ASN A 494 -14.15 -36.72 17.27
N PRO A 495 -15.05 -36.39 18.21
CA PRO A 495 -14.71 -36.12 19.62
C PRO A 495 -13.96 -37.25 20.34
N VAL A 496 -14.14 -38.50 19.89
CA VAL A 496 -13.55 -39.69 20.49
C VAL A 496 -12.20 -40.03 19.86
N THR A 497 -12.11 -39.96 18.52
CA THR A 497 -10.94 -40.48 17.79
C THR A 497 -9.95 -39.41 17.34
N SER A 498 -10.36 -38.15 17.18
CA SER A 498 -9.49 -37.07 16.67
C SER A 498 -8.47 -36.63 17.70
N LYS A 499 -7.30 -36.13 17.27
CA LYS A 499 -6.18 -35.78 18.16
C LYS A 499 -6.63 -34.95 19.38
N PRO A 500 -6.18 -35.27 20.61
CA PRO A 500 -6.56 -34.52 21.80
C PRO A 500 -6.13 -33.04 21.74
N SER A 501 -4.98 -32.77 21.12
CA SER A 501 -4.46 -31.41 20.92
C SER A 501 -5.42 -30.53 20.12
N LEU A 502 -5.91 -31.05 19.00
CA LEU A 502 -6.86 -30.36 18.12
C LEU A 502 -8.19 -30.10 18.83
N LEU A 503 -8.74 -31.13 19.50
CA LEU A 503 -9.99 -30.99 20.23
C LEU A 503 -9.87 -29.98 21.38
N ALA A 504 -8.78 -30.02 22.14
CA ALA A 504 -8.53 -29.06 23.21
C ALA A 504 -8.47 -27.61 22.70
N ALA A 505 -7.83 -27.38 21.55
CA ALA A 505 -7.79 -26.06 20.92
C ALA A 505 -9.16 -25.61 20.38
N ILE A 506 -9.95 -26.51 19.79
CA ILE A 506 -11.34 -26.22 19.37
C ILE A 506 -12.18 -25.82 20.58
N TYR A 507 -12.15 -26.63 21.65
CA TYR A 507 -12.89 -26.38 22.88
C TYR A 507 -12.47 -25.06 23.51
N LEU A 508 -11.17 -24.78 23.59
CA LEU A 508 -10.63 -23.55 24.12
C LEU A 508 -11.23 -22.30 23.44
N VAL A 509 -11.24 -22.26 22.10
CA VAL A 509 -11.73 -21.09 21.37
C VAL A 509 -13.26 -21.00 21.41
N ALA A 510 -13.94 -22.14 21.43
CA ALA A 510 -15.41 -22.20 21.49
C ALA A 510 -15.98 -21.81 22.86
N LEU A 511 -15.21 -21.95 23.95
CA LEU A 511 -15.68 -21.68 25.31
C LEU A 511 -16.20 -20.26 25.52
N SER A 512 -15.67 -19.27 24.78
CA SER A 512 -16.17 -17.89 24.81
C SER A 512 -17.63 -17.76 24.38
N PHE A 513 -18.18 -18.77 23.70
CA PHE A 513 -19.56 -18.81 23.21
C PHE A 513 -20.45 -19.76 24.01
N ALA A 514 -19.99 -20.31 25.14
CA ALA A 514 -20.76 -21.23 25.97
C ALA A 514 -22.14 -20.68 26.38
N GLY A 515 -22.28 -19.36 26.49
CA GLY A 515 -23.56 -18.69 26.78
C GLY A 515 -24.65 -18.86 25.72
N PHE A 516 -24.30 -19.28 24.51
CA PHE A 516 -25.23 -19.49 23.39
C PHE A 516 -25.81 -20.91 23.33
N ASP A 517 -25.37 -21.83 24.20
CA ASP A 517 -25.93 -23.17 24.32
C ASP A 517 -26.74 -23.29 25.62
N ASP A 518 -27.95 -23.83 25.52
CA ASP A 518 -28.90 -23.94 26.64
C ASP A 518 -28.34 -24.73 27.83
N TYR A 519 -27.46 -25.69 27.59
CA TYR A 519 -26.85 -26.51 28.63
C TYR A 519 -25.57 -25.86 29.17
N LEU A 520 -24.68 -25.42 28.28
CA LEU A 520 -23.39 -24.82 28.67
C LEU A 520 -23.57 -23.48 29.37
N SER A 521 -24.60 -22.70 29.01
CA SER A 521 -24.94 -21.43 29.68
C SER A 521 -25.24 -21.60 31.16
N VAL A 522 -25.85 -22.73 31.56
CA VAL A 522 -26.05 -23.10 32.96
C VAL A 522 -24.74 -23.53 33.60
N GLN A 523 -23.92 -24.31 32.87
CA GLN A 523 -22.61 -24.77 33.36
C GLN A 523 -21.62 -23.64 33.62
N ILE A 524 -21.83 -22.43 33.06
CA ILE A 524 -21.00 -21.25 33.36
C ILE A 524 -20.88 -20.99 34.86
N ALA A 525 -21.95 -21.25 35.62
CA ALA A 525 -21.99 -21.02 37.07
C ALA A 525 -21.45 -22.18 37.92
N TYR A 526 -21.10 -23.33 37.31
CA TYR A 526 -20.74 -24.56 38.03
C TYR A 526 -19.39 -25.13 37.55
N ASP A 527 -19.40 -25.91 36.47
CA ASP A 527 -18.29 -26.76 36.04
C ASP A 527 -17.91 -26.51 34.57
N LEU A 528 -17.65 -25.25 34.20
CA LEU A 528 -17.04 -24.96 32.90
C LEU A 528 -15.60 -25.50 32.83
N PRO A 529 -15.16 -26.04 31.69
CA PRO A 529 -13.77 -26.45 31.49
C PRO A 529 -12.77 -25.31 31.70
N ASP A 530 -11.67 -25.62 32.38
CA ASP A 530 -10.58 -24.69 32.64
C ASP A 530 -9.78 -24.38 31.35
N THR A 531 -9.81 -23.12 30.93
CA THR A 531 -9.16 -22.64 29.70
C THR A 531 -7.64 -22.77 29.75
N ALA A 532 -7.01 -22.53 30.91
CA ALA A 532 -5.57 -22.63 31.07
C ALA A 532 -5.10 -24.08 30.96
N LYS A 533 -5.87 -25.02 31.51
CA LYS A 533 -5.58 -26.47 31.38
C LYS A 533 -5.74 -26.94 29.94
N LEU A 534 -6.77 -26.48 29.22
CA LEU A 534 -6.97 -26.79 27.80
C LEU A 534 -5.83 -26.21 26.94
N TRP A 535 -5.41 -24.97 27.19
CA TRP A 535 -4.27 -24.34 26.54
C TRP A 535 -2.99 -25.15 26.75
N ASN A 536 -2.66 -25.49 28.00
CA ASN A 536 -1.46 -26.25 28.34
C ASN A 536 -1.46 -27.65 27.74
N LEU A 537 -2.61 -28.32 27.70
CA LEU A 537 -2.77 -29.63 27.05
C LEU A 537 -2.50 -29.52 25.55
N ALA A 538 -3.17 -28.57 24.86
CA ALA A 538 -3.00 -28.36 23.44
C ALA A 538 -1.55 -27.99 23.08
N LEU A 539 -0.92 -27.09 23.84
CA LEU A 539 0.46 -26.66 23.63
C LEU A 539 1.46 -27.81 23.83
N SER A 540 1.35 -28.53 24.96
CA SER A 540 2.28 -29.63 25.29
C SER A 540 2.17 -30.78 24.29
N ALA A 541 0.95 -31.15 23.90
CA ALA A 541 0.73 -32.20 22.91
C ALA A 541 1.22 -31.77 21.51
N THR A 542 1.07 -30.50 21.13
CA THR A 542 1.60 -29.97 19.87
C THR A 542 3.13 -30.00 19.84
N GLN A 543 3.79 -29.66 20.95
CA GLN A 543 5.26 -29.74 21.07
C GLN A 543 5.77 -31.17 20.86
N GLN A 544 5.04 -32.16 21.36
CA GLN A 544 5.35 -33.57 21.13
C GLN A 544 5.17 -33.96 19.66
N ASP A 545 4.21 -33.39 18.94
CA ASP A 545 3.96 -33.72 17.54
C ASP A 545 4.98 -33.09 16.55
N LEU A 546 5.85 -32.17 17.00
CA LEU A 546 6.76 -31.42 16.12
C LEU A 546 7.77 -32.29 15.36
N TYR A 547 8.10 -33.50 15.85
CA TYR A 547 9.00 -34.41 15.11
C TYR A 547 8.31 -35.05 13.88
N LYS A 548 6.98 -35.04 13.83
CA LYS A 548 6.17 -35.59 12.73
C LYS A 548 4.86 -34.80 12.62
N PRO A 549 4.92 -33.53 12.18
CA PRO A 549 3.73 -32.70 12.13
C PRO A 549 2.78 -33.17 11.02
N ASP A 550 1.48 -33.04 11.27
CA ASP A 550 0.43 -33.22 10.27
C ASP A 550 -0.51 -32.02 10.24
N PHE A 551 -1.56 -32.09 9.41
CA PHE A 551 -2.55 -31.00 9.32
C PHE A 551 -3.24 -30.70 10.65
N ALA A 552 -3.50 -31.71 11.49
CA ALA A 552 -4.11 -31.50 12.79
C ALA A 552 -3.16 -30.78 13.75
N THR A 553 -1.85 -31.06 13.68
CA THR A 553 -0.83 -30.29 14.41
C THR A 553 -0.84 -28.82 13.97
N LEU A 554 -0.89 -28.53 12.66
CA LEU A 554 -0.96 -27.16 12.15
C LEU A 554 -2.26 -26.45 12.54
N GLN A 555 -3.41 -27.10 12.38
CA GLN A 555 -4.72 -26.57 12.78
C GLN A 555 -4.74 -26.22 14.27
N THR A 556 -4.13 -27.07 15.12
CA THR A 556 -4.00 -26.78 16.56
C THR A 556 -3.21 -25.49 16.80
N VAL A 557 -2.07 -25.33 16.15
CA VAL A 557 -1.24 -24.11 16.28
C VAL A 557 -2.00 -22.86 15.80
N ILE A 558 -2.71 -22.95 14.67
CA ILE A 558 -3.55 -21.86 14.13
C ILE A 558 -4.61 -21.46 15.16
N LEU A 559 -5.32 -22.42 15.75
CA LEU A 559 -6.34 -22.17 16.77
C LEU A 559 -5.76 -21.54 18.04
N LEU A 560 -4.60 -22.03 18.50
CA LEU A 560 -3.87 -21.42 19.62
C LEU A 560 -3.43 -19.98 19.31
N LEU A 561 -3.09 -19.66 18.06
CA LEU A 561 -2.68 -18.30 17.66
C LEU A 561 -3.86 -17.31 17.66
N VAL A 562 -5.04 -17.73 17.21
CA VAL A 562 -6.25 -16.88 17.18
C VAL A 562 -6.99 -16.83 18.51
N ALA A 563 -6.78 -17.82 19.39
CA ALA A 563 -7.41 -17.87 20.71
C ALA A 563 -7.13 -16.61 21.54
N PRO A 564 -8.09 -16.15 22.38
CA PRO A 564 -7.85 -15.10 23.35
C PRO A 564 -6.65 -15.40 24.27
N SER A 565 -6.06 -14.35 24.85
CA SER A 565 -4.99 -14.55 25.85
C SER A 565 -5.53 -15.20 27.12
N GLN A 566 -4.72 -16.09 27.71
CA GLN A 566 -5.07 -16.78 28.95
C GLN A 566 -5.22 -15.79 30.11
N HIS A 567 -4.40 -14.74 30.09
CA HIS A 567 -4.51 -13.59 30.98
C HIS A 567 -4.99 -12.37 30.19
N LEU A 568 -6.26 -12.02 30.36
CA LEU A 568 -6.93 -10.92 29.64
C LEU A 568 -6.22 -9.57 29.72
N LEU A 569 -5.42 -9.35 30.76
CA LEU A 569 -4.70 -8.10 31.03
C LEU A 569 -3.20 -8.20 30.73
N MET A 570 -2.70 -9.39 30.38
CA MET A 570 -1.29 -9.66 30.09
C MET A 570 -1.17 -10.52 28.83
N PRO A 571 -0.99 -9.91 27.65
CA PRO A 571 -0.88 -10.65 26.40
C PRO A 571 0.33 -11.56 26.36
N ASP A 572 0.17 -12.72 25.71
CA ASP A 572 1.19 -13.77 25.63
C ASP A 572 2.22 -13.52 24.51
N TYR A 573 2.87 -12.35 24.51
CA TYR A 573 3.73 -11.86 23.40
C TYR A 573 4.73 -12.91 22.87
N SER A 574 5.58 -13.44 23.76
CA SER A 574 6.67 -14.35 23.38
C SER A 574 6.13 -15.71 22.92
N THR A 575 5.12 -16.24 23.62
CA THR A 575 4.54 -17.54 23.31
C THR A 575 3.83 -17.50 21.96
N LYS A 576 2.99 -16.48 21.73
CA LYS A 576 2.30 -16.29 20.45
C LYS A 576 3.30 -16.11 19.30
N TRP A 577 4.33 -15.29 19.47
CA TRP A 577 5.33 -15.11 18.40
C TRP A 577 6.13 -16.40 18.10
N SER A 578 6.49 -17.16 19.13
CA SER A 578 7.15 -18.47 18.96
C SER A 578 6.25 -19.47 18.22
N LEU A 579 4.95 -19.42 18.48
CA LEU A 579 3.96 -20.23 17.78
C LEU A 579 3.81 -19.81 16.30
N VAL A 580 3.95 -18.52 15.95
CA VAL A 580 3.98 -18.09 14.54
C VAL A 580 5.19 -18.71 13.82
N GLY A 581 6.38 -18.68 14.41
CA GLY A 581 7.56 -19.34 13.83
C GLY A 581 7.38 -20.86 13.69
N THR A 582 6.75 -21.49 14.68
CA THR A 582 6.39 -22.92 14.64
C THR A 582 5.37 -23.21 13.53
N MET A 583 4.34 -22.38 13.39
CA MET A 583 3.32 -22.48 12.34
C MET A 583 3.94 -22.42 10.95
N VAL A 584 4.83 -21.45 10.70
CA VAL A 584 5.51 -21.29 9.41
C VAL A 584 6.39 -22.51 9.11
N THR A 585 7.15 -22.99 10.10
CA THR A 585 8.01 -24.18 9.95
C THR A 585 7.20 -25.43 9.63
N ILE A 586 6.09 -25.66 10.34
CA ILE A 586 5.17 -26.78 10.05
C ILE A 586 4.58 -26.63 8.65
N SER A 587 4.15 -25.43 8.27
CA SER A 587 3.54 -25.17 6.96
C SER A 587 4.49 -25.48 5.81
N GLN A 588 5.76 -25.09 5.94
CA GLN A 588 6.80 -25.42 4.97
C GLN A 588 7.10 -26.93 4.91
N THR A 589 7.11 -27.59 6.07
CA THR A 589 7.29 -29.05 6.18
C THR A 589 6.15 -29.80 5.48
N LEU A 590 4.93 -29.29 5.56
CA LEU A 590 3.74 -29.86 4.91
C LEU A 590 3.60 -29.46 3.43
N GLY A 591 4.47 -28.59 2.92
CA GLY A 591 4.46 -28.14 1.52
C GLY A 591 3.37 -27.12 1.19
N LEU A 592 2.91 -26.34 2.16
CA LEU A 592 1.83 -25.35 1.97
C LEU A 592 2.25 -24.11 1.18
N GLN A 593 3.55 -23.87 1.03
CA GLN A 593 4.09 -22.78 0.21
C GLN A 593 3.89 -22.99 -1.30
N PHE A 594 3.56 -24.21 -1.74
CA PHE A 594 3.40 -24.55 -3.14
C PHE A 594 1.93 -24.50 -3.58
N ASN A 595 1.69 -24.14 -4.84
CA ASN A 595 0.34 -24.15 -5.41
C ASN A 595 -0.17 -25.60 -5.57
N ALA A 596 -1.12 -25.99 -4.72
CA ALA A 596 -1.73 -27.32 -4.73
C ALA A 596 -2.78 -27.55 -5.85
N SER A 597 -3.13 -26.53 -6.65
CA SER A 597 -4.27 -26.58 -7.60
C SER A 597 -4.17 -27.66 -8.68
N HIS A 598 -2.96 -28.18 -8.94
CA HIS A 598 -2.70 -29.18 -9.97
C HIS A 598 -2.07 -30.47 -9.41
N TRP A 599 -2.16 -30.67 -8.10
CA TRP A 599 -1.57 -31.83 -7.45
C TRP A 599 -2.40 -33.09 -7.69
N LYS A 600 -1.73 -34.25 -7.73
CA LYS A 600 -2.37 -35.56 -7.87
C LYS A 600 -2.84 -36.10 -6.51
N VAL A 601 -3.68 -35.34 -5.82
CA VAL A 601 -4.28 -35.70 -4.52
C VAL A 601 -5.79 -35.50 -4.55
N ALA A 602 -6.50 -35.92 -3.50
CA ALA A 602 -7.95 -35.77 -3.43
C ALA A 602 -8.35 -34.27 -3.48
N PRO A 603 -9.46 -33.89 -4.15
CA PRO A 603 -9.92 -32.50 -4.20
C PRO A 603 -10.09 -31.85 -2.83
N ALA A 604 -10.63 -32.60 -1.85
CA ALA A 604 -10.79 -32.14 -0.48
C ALA A 604 -9.44 -31.84 0.22
N GLU A 605 -8.36 -32.53 -0.17
CA GLU A 605 -7.01 -32.24 0.34
C GLU A 605 -6.43 -30.98 -0.33
N MET A 606 -6.61 -30.82 -1.64
CA MET A 606 -6.17 -29.61 -2.36
C MET A 606 -6.85 -28.35 -1.78
N GLU A 607 -8.14 -28.44 -1.50
CA GLU A 607 -8.92 -27.37 -0.88
C GLU A 607 -8.41 -27.03 0.53
N LEU A 608 -8.22 -28.04 1.39
CA LEU A 608 -7.69 -27.85 2.73
C LEU A 608 -6.31 -27.19 2.71
N ARG A 609 -5.41 -27.64 1.83
CA ARG A 609 -4.05 -27.06 1.69
C ARG A 609 -4.10 -25.59 1.32
N LYS A 610 -4.95 -25.19 0.37
CA LYS A 610 -5.12 -23.76 0.00
C LYS A 610 -5.64 -22.95 1.19
N ARG A 611 -6.69 -23.41 1.87
CA ARG A 611 -7.27 -22.73 3.05
C ARG A 611 -6.27 -22.55 4.18
N LEU A 612 -5.53 -23.61 4.51
CA LEU A 612 -4.46 -23.56 5.51
C LEU A 612 -3.40 -22.53 5.10
N SER A 613 -3.00 -22.51 3.82
CA SER A 613 -1.98 -21.59 3.33
C SER A 613 -2.42 -20.12 3.42
N TRP A 614 -3.67 -19.81 3.08
CA TRP A 614 -4.21 -18.45 3.21
C TRP A 614 -4.26 -18.01 4.67
N VAL A 615 -4.78 -18.84 5.56
CA VAL A 615 -4.89 -18.52 6.99
C VAL A 615 -3.52 -18.39 7.64
N VAL A 616 -2.55 -19.23 7.26
CA VAL A 616 -1.14 -19.12 7.70
C VAL A 616 -0.55 -17.77 7.27
N GLY A 617 -0.76 -17.37 6.01
CA GLY A 617 -0.33 -16.07 5.50
C GLY A 617 -0.99 -14.90 6.24
N MET A 618 -2.29 -15.01 6.55
CA MET A 618 -3.01 -14.00 7.33
C MET A 618 -2.48 -13.88 8.76
N ILE A 619 -2.30 -15.00 9.45
CA ILE A 619 -1.80 -15.01 10.84
C ILE A 619 -0.38 -14.45 10.90
N ASP A 620 0.50 -14.80 9.96
CA ASP A 620 1.85 -14.22 9.89
C ASP A 620 1.80 -12.69 9.84
N VAL A 621 0.97 -12.12 8.96
CA VAL A 621 0.85 -10.66 8.79
C VAL A 621 0.19 -9.98 9.99
N TRP A 622 -0.97 -10.45 10.46
CA TRP A 622 -1.69 -9.80 11.57
C TRP A 622 -0.92 -9.89 12.89
N HIS A 623 -0.29 -11.03 13.19
CA HIS A 623 0.53 -11.16 14.39
C HIS A 623 1.82 -10.36 14.27
N ALA A 624 2.44 -10.29 13.09
CA ALA A 624 3.58 -9.40 12.86
C ALA A 624 3.21 -7.95 13.15
N ALA A 625 2.10 -7.46 12.59
CA ALA A 625 1.62 -6.10 12.83
C ALA A 625 1.30 -5.85 14.31
N ALA A 626 0.48 -6.70 14.93
CA ALA A 626 -0.02 -6.49 16.29
C ALA A 626 1.07 -6.61 17.37
N LEU A 627 2.07 -7.47 17.15
CA LEU A 627 3.20 -7.66 18.08
C LEU A 627 4.42 -6.78 17.73
N GLY A 628 4.36 -6.01 16.64
CA GLY A 628 5.46 -5.18 16.18
C GLY A 628 6.69 -6.01 15.78
N ARG A 629 6.48 -6.93 14.84
CA ARG A 629 7.50 -7.84 14.29
C ARG A 629 7.46 -7.77 12.76
N THR A 630 8.42 -8.43 12.12
CA THR A 630 8.46 -8.60 10.67
C THR A 630 7.76 -9.89 10.27
N CYS A 631 7.03 -9.88 9.15
CA CYS A 631 6.47 -11.10 8.56
C CYS A 631 7.57 -12.14 8.34
N LEU A 632 7.29 -13.40 8.68
CA LEU A 632 8.22 -14.52 8.52
C LEU A 632 8.12 -15.14 7.13
N ILE A 633 6.96 -15.03 6.47
CA ILE A 633 6.75 -15.55 5.12
C ILE A 633 7.19 -14.50 4.11
N ARG A 634 8.03 -14.87 3.14
CA ARG A 634 8.37 -14.05 1.96
C ARG A 634 7.45 -14.38 0.81
N GLU A 635 7.08 -13.36 0.03
CA GLU A 635 6.12 -13.53 -1.07
C GLU A 635 6.73 -14.32 -2.23
N ASP A 636 8.01 -14.06 -2.52
CA ASP A 636 8.80 -14.80 -3.51
C ASP A 636 8.85 -16.32 -3.26
N ASP A 637 8.65 -16.73 -2.01
CA ASP A 637 8.72 -18.13 -1.56
C ASP A 637 7.32 -18.73 -1.27
N TRP A 638 6.22 -18.05 -1.65
CA TRP A 638 4.85 -18.48 -1.35
C TRP A 638 3.93 -18.42 -2.58
N LEU A 639 3.82 -19.52 -3.31
CA LEU A 639 3.20 -19.58 -4.65
C LEU A 639 1.68 -19.83 -4.66
N VAL A 640 1.02 -19.75 -3.50
CA VAL A 640 -0.41 -20.05 -3.40
C VAL A 640 -1.22 -18.85 -3.91
N PRO A 641 -2.09 -19.02 -4.93
CA PRO A 641 -2.89 -17.94 -5.47
C PRO A 641 -3.92 -17.43 -4.46
N GLU A 642 -4.40 -16.20 -4.67
CA GLU A 642 -5.46 -15.60 -3.86
C GLU A 642 -6.76 -16.44 -3.82
N PRO A 643 -7.52 -16.39 -2.72
CA PRO A 643 -8.79 -17.09 -2.62
C PRO A 643 -9.81 -16.57 -3.63
N ARG A 644 -10.46 -17.48 -4.34
CA ARG A 644 -11.57 -17.16 -5.27
C ARG A 644 -12.84 -17.83 -4.79
N LEU A 645 -13.99 -17.31 -5.22
CA LEU A 645 -15.30 -17.88 -4.86
C LEU A 645 -15.42 -19.36 -5.25
N ALA A 646 -14.79 -19.78 -6.35
CA ALA A 646 -14.76 -21.17 -6.82
C ALA A 646 -13.99 -22.13 -5.89
N ASP A 647 -13.19 -21.62 -4.96
CA ASP A 647 -12.45 -22.43 -4.00
C ASP A 647 -13.29 -22.81 -2.75
N PHE A 648 -14.54 -22.33 -2.67
CA PHE A 648 -15.48 -22.64 -1.60
C PHE A 648 -16.58 -23.60 -2.06
N SER A 649 -17.07 -24.43 -1.14
CA SER A 649 -18.14 -25.39 -1.41
C SER A 649 -19.44 -24.71 -1.82
N ASP A 650 -20.33 -25.44 -2.51
CA ASP A 650 -21.64 -24.89 -2.91
C ASP A 650 -22.47 -24.41 -1.72
N GLN A 651 -22.36 -25.09 -0.57
CA GLN A 651 -23.04 -24.69 0.66
C GLN A 651 -22.48 -23.38 1.22
N GLU A 652 -21.15 -23.24 1.29
CA GLU A 652 -20.52 -22.01 1.77
C GLU A 652 -20.79 -20.82 0.84
N ARG A 653 -20.84 -21.04 -0.48
CA ARG A 653 -21.15 -20.01 -1.48
C ARG A 653 -22.56 -19.42 -1.33
N GLN A 654 -23.46 -20.07 -0.62
CA GLN A 654 -24.79 -19.54 -0.28
C GLN A 654 -24.77 -18.61 0.93
N THR A 655 -23.64 -18.53 1.65
CA THR A 655 -23.45 -17.67 2.83
C THR A 655 -22.60 -16.43 2.48
N THR A 656 -22.54 -15.46 3.38
CA THR A 656 -21.67 -14.28 3.25
C THR A 656 -20.18 -14.58 3.52
N MET A 657 -19.87 -15.76 4.10
CA MET A 657 -18.53 -16.11 4.56
C MET A 657 -17.43 -16.03 3.48
N PRO A 658 -17.59 -16.60 2.27
CA PRO A 658 -16.56 -16.49 1.23
C PRO A 658 -16.25 -15.05 0.84
N LYS A 659 -17.27 -14.19 0.73
CA LYS A 659 -17.09 -12.76 0.41
C LYS A 659 -16.27 -12.07 1.50
N HIS A 660 -16.65 -12.27 2.76
CA HIS A 660 -15.91 -11.73 3.92
C HIS A 660 -14.47 -12.24 3.97
N PHE A 661 -14.25 -13.55 3.80
CA PHE A 661 -12.93 -14.15 3.86
C PHE A 661 -12.00 -13.59 2.77
N MET A 662 -12.48 -13.50 1.53
CA MET A 662 -11.71 -12.89 0.44
C MET A 662 -11.41 -11.41 0.73
N HIS A 663 -12.34 -10.68 1.34
CA HIS A 663 -12.18 -9.26 1.62
C HIS A 663 -11.20 -8.98 2.77
N ILE A 664 -11.23 -9.76 3.86
CA ILE A 664 -10.22 -9.66 4.92
C ILE A 664 -8.84 -10.17 4.45
N TYR A 665 -8.79 -11.11 3.51
CA TYR A 665 -7.54 -11.52 2.86
C TYR A 665 -6.93 -10.36 2.05
N LYS A 666 -7.74 -9.63 1.27
CA LYS A 666 -7.28 -8.41 0.58
C LYS A 666 -6.74 -7.36 1.56
N LEU A 667 -7.43 -7.11 2.67
CA LEU A 667 -6.94 -6.21 3.73
C LEU A 667 -5.60 -6.67 4.29
N THR A 668 -5.42 -7.98 4.43
CA THR A 668 -4.17 -8.58 4.90
C THR A 668 -3.03 -8.28 3.91
N MET A 669 -3.28 -8.33 2.60
CA MET A 669 -2.28 -7.98 1.60
C MET A 669 -1.92 -6.48 1.64
N ILE A 670 -2.91 -5.60 1.83
CA ILE A 670 -2.66 -4.16 2.05
C ILE A 670 -1.80 -3.96 3.30
N LEU A 671 -2.16 -4.58 4.44
CA LEU A 671 -1.38 -4.50 5.67
C LEU A 671 0.05 -5.01 5.48
N ARG A 672 0.23 -6.12 4.76
CA ARG A 672 1.55 -6.67 4.44
C ARG A 672 2.40 -5.65 3.68
N GLN A 673 1.83 -4.99 2.67
CA GLN A 673 2.53 -3.96 1.91
C GLN A 673 2.92 -2.77 2.79
N VAL A 674 2.03 -2.33 3.69
CA VAL A 674 2.31 -1.30 4.70
C VAL A 674 3.48 -1.71 5.59
N LEU A 675 3.51 -2.95 6.06
CA LEU A 675 4.61 -3.44 6.91
C LEU A 675 5.95 -3.42 6.16
N ILE A 676 5.99 -3.84 4.90
CA ILE A 676 7.22 -3.91 4.09
C ILE A 676 7.73 -2.50 3.76
N THR A 677 6.85 -1.63 3.25
CA THR A 677 7.19 -0.32 2.70
C THR A 677 7.42 0.75 3.75
N LEU A 678 6.79 0.65 4.93
CA LEU A 678 6.82 1.71 5.94
C LEU A 678 7.40 1.27 7.29
N PHE A 679 7.41 -0.03 7.60
CA PHE A 679 7.78 -0.56 8.93
C PHE A 679 8.88 -1.62 8.92
N SER A 680 9.42 -2.00 7.75
CA SER A 680 10.65 -2.78 7.71
C SER A 680 11.80 -1.96 8.30
N LEU A 681 12.78 -2.62 8.92
CA LEU A 681 13.90 -1.92 9.56
C LEU A 681 14.63 -0.99 8.57
N LYS A 682 14.77 -1.42 7.30
CA LYS A 682 15.34 -0.61 6.23
C LYS A 682 14.45 0.57 5.86
N ALA A 683 13.15 0.34 5.66
CA ALA A 683 12.21 1.41 5.35
C ALA A 683 12.18 2.47 6.46
N VAL A 684 12.10 2.04 7.73
CA VAL A 684 12.13 2.94 8.88
C VAL A 684 13.43 3.74 8.89
N GLN A 685 14.58 3.10 8.66
CA GLN A 685 15.87 3.79 8.62
C GLN A 685 15.92 4.90 7.57
N THR A 686 15.39 4.66 6.37
CA THR A 686 15.37 5.67 5.30
C THR A 686 14.31 6.74 5.53
N LEU A 687 13.11 6.32 5.91
CA LEU A 687 11.93 7.19 6.01
C LEU A 687 11.86 7.99 7.31
N ALA A 688 12.58 7.61 8.36
CA ALA A 688 12.37 8.17 9.69
C ALA A 688 12.62 9.68 9.81
N ARG A 689 13.24 10.34 8.82
CA ARG A 689 13.43 11.80 8.74
C ARG A 689 12.98 12.42 7.41
N ASP A 690 12.43 11.61 6.49
CA ASP A 690 12.05 12.05 5.15
C ASP A 690 10.53 12.01 5.01
N TYR A 691 9.88 13.17 5.20
CA TYR A 691 8.43 13.26 5.15
C TYR A 691 7.87 13.12 3.74
N GLU A 692 8.58 13.60 2.72
CA GLU A 692 8.13 13.55 1.33
C GLU A 692 8.14 12.12 0.80
N MET A 693 9.25 11.41 1.01
CA MET A 693 9.35 9.99 0.63
C MET A 693 8.38 9.13 1.44
N THR A 694 8.13 9.48 2.70
CA THR A 694 7.11 8.81 3.52
C THR A 694 5.71 9.00 2.95
N LEU A 695 5.33 10.24 2.58
CA LEU A 695 4.02 10.53 2.00
C LEU A 695 3.84 9.82 0.64
N ARG A 696 4.86 9.83 -0.22
CA ARG A 696 4.86 9.08 -1.50
C ARG A 696 4.64 7.58 -1.28
N ASN A 697 5.37 6.98 -0.35
CA ASN A 697 5.25 5.54 -0.05
C ASN A 697 3.90 5.18 0.60
N VAL A 698 3.28 6.10 1.33
CA VAL A 698 1.96 5.90 1.95
C VAL A 698 0.84 5.97 0.92
N GLN A 699 0.97 6.81 -0.12
CA GLN A 699 -0.09 7.12 -1.08
C GLN A 699 -0.79 5.85 -1.57
N LEU A 700 -0.07 4.96 -2.27
CA LEU A 700 -0.64 3.73 -2.85
C LEU A 700 -1.39 2.87 -1.82
N SER A 701 -0.83 2.71 -0.61
CA SER A 701 -1.47 1.91 0.44
C SER A 701 -2.74 2.57 0.99
N MET A 702 -2.79 3.91 1.04
CA MET A 702 -3.97 4.67 1.43
C MET A 702 -5.08 4.56 0.38
N GLU A 703 -4.74 4.63 -0.92
CA GLU A 703 -5.71 4.47 -2.01
C GLU A 703 -6.33 3.07 -2.01
N GLU A 704 -5.50 2.03 -1.90
CA GLU A 704 -5.98 0.64 -1.81
C GLU A 704 -6.87 0.43 -0.58
N LEU A 705 -6.50 1.01 0.57
CA LEU A 705 -7.32 0.94 1.79
C LEU A 705 -8.68 1.64 1.60
N ASN A 706 -8.71 2.78 0.92
CA ASN A 706 -9.95 3.51 0.63
C ASN A 706 -10.85 2.70 -0.32
N ARG A 707 -10.30 2.14 -1.41
CA ARG A 707 -11.05 1.26 -2.33
C ARG A 707 -11.58 0.01 -1.63
N TRP A 708 -10.74 -0.59 -0.77
CA TRP A 708 -11.15 -1.71 0.08
C TRP A 708 -12.31 -1.32 1.00
N SER A 709 -12.25 -0.14 1.64
CA SER A 709 -13.27 0.30 2.61
C SER A 709 -14.65 0.50 2.00
N GLY A 710 -14.73 0.96 0.75
CA GLY A 710 -16.01 1.11 0.04
C GLY A 710 -16.76 -0.22 -0.08
N VAL A 711 -16.04 -1.27 -0.50
CA VAL A 711 -16.60 -2.62 -0.61
C VAL A 711 -16.88 -3.24 0.76
N ALA A 712 -16.09 -2.92 1.79
CA ALA A 712 -16.30 -3.42 3.15
C ALA A 712 -17.67 -3.00 3.71
N LEU A 713 -18.10 -1.76 3.43
CA LEU A 713 -19.40 -1.22 3.85
C LEU A 713 -20.56 -1.86 3.09
N GLU A 714 -20.38 -2.14 1.79
CA GLU A 714 -21.37 -2.89 1.01
C GLU A 714 -21.59 -4.29 1.59
N ILE A 715 -20.50 -5.01 1.86
CA ILE A 715 -20.56 -6.36 2.47
C ILE A 715 -21.23 -6.29 3.85
N GLU A 716 -20.93 -5.27 4.65
CA GLU A 716 -21.57 -5.06 5.94
C GLU A 716 -23.08 -4.79 5.82
N SER A 717 -23.50 -4.02 4.81
CA SER A 717 -24.91 -3.72 4.56
C SER A 717 -25.72 -4.92 4.10
N GLU A 718 -25.07 -5.91 3.45
CA GLU A 718 -25.69 -7.18 3.05
C GLU A 718 -25.89 -8.14 4.24
N ALA A 719 -25.21 -7.91 5.37
CA ALA A 719 -25.26 -8.79 6.53
C ALA A 719 -26.62 -8.71 7.23
N ARG A 720 -27.23 -9.88 7.45
CA ARG A 720 -28.49 -10.02 8.18
C ARG A 720 -28.22 -10.00 9.68
N PHE A 721 -29.23 -9.65 10.47
CA PHE A 721 -29.14 -9.68 11.94
C PHE A 721 -28.79 -11.08 12.50
N GLU A 722 -29.17 -12.14 11.78
CA GLU A 722 -28.89 -13.54 12.14
C GLU A 722 -27.46 -13.99 11.77
N ASP A 723 -26.72 -13.19 10.99
CA ASP A 723 -25.40 -13.55 10.52
C ASP A 723 -24.35 -13.37 11.63
N VAL A 724 -23.38 -14.28 11.64
CA VAL A 724 -22.22 -14.26 12.53
C VAL A 724 -21.45 -12.95 12.33
N ASN A 725 -20.84 -12.39 13.39
CA ASN A 725 -20.03 -11.17 13.35
C ASN A 725 -18.79 -11.30 12.45
N LEU A 726 -18.95 -11.28 11.13
CA LEU A 726 -17.86 -11.35 10.17
C LEU A 726 -17.27 -9.97 9.85
N SER A 727 -18.08 -8.92 9.95
CA SER A 727 -17.69 -7.55 9.62
C SER A 727 -16.90 -6.84 10.72
N GLY A 728 -17.15 -7.12 12.00
CA GLY A 728 -16.50 -6.41 13.12
C GLY A 728 -14.97 -6.47 13.09
N PRO A 729 -14.35 -7.67 13.12
CA PRO A 729 -12.90 -7.81 13.03
C PRO A 729 -12.31 -7.23 11.73
N MET A 730 -13.05 -7.34 10.62
CA MET A 730 -12.64 -6.82 9.32
C MET A 730 -12.56 -5.28 9.34
N LEU A 731 -13.60 -4.60 9.84
CA LEU A 731 -13.66 -3.14 9.95
C LEU A 731 -12.63 -2.61 10.97
N LEU A 732 -12.47 -3.29 12.11
CA LEU A 732 -11.39 -2.99 13.06
C LEU A 732 -10.02 -3.08 12.40
N GLY A 733 -9.81 -4.10 11.55
CA GLY A 733 -8.59 -4.26 10.76
C GLY A 733 -8.33 -3.05 9.86
N GLY A 734 -9.36 -2.50 9.22
CA GLY A 734 -9.25 -1.30 8.38
C GLY A 734 -8.80 -0.08 9.17
N HIS A 735 -9.42 0.15 10.34
CA HIS A 735 -8.98 1.21 11.25
C HIS A 735 -7.56 0.99 11.76
N PHE A 736 -7.18 -0.26 12.06
CA PHE A 736 -5.82 -0.59 12.50
C PHE A 736 -4.77 -0.25 11.43
N VAL A 737 -5.00 -0.64 10.17
CA VAL A 737 -4.12 -0.27 9.05
C VAL A 737 -4.01 1.25 8.92
N LYS A 738 -5.14 1.96 9.00
CA LYS A 738 -5.17 3.44 8.92
C LYS A 738 -4.37 4.10 10.04
N VAL A 739 -4.46 3.58 11.27
CA VAL A 739 -3.63 4.04 12.39
C VAL A 739 -2.14 3.83 12.10
N LEU A 740 -1.74 2.69 11.54
CA LEU A 740 -0.35 2.44 11.17
C LEU A 740 0.14 3.40 10.08
N LEU A 741 -0.68 3.69 9.06
CA LEU A 741 -0.35 4.68 8.03
C LEU A 741 -0.07 6.06 8.65
N PHE A 742 -0.95 6.56 9.53
CA PHE A 742 -0.72 7.86 10.18
C PHE A 742 0.45 7.84 11.18
N ARG A 743 0.73 6.71 11.83
CA ARG A 743 1.96 6.58 12.64
C ARG A 743 3.21 6.68 11.77
N ALA A 744 3.20 6.11 10.56
CA ALA A 744 4.30 6.27 9.60
C ALA A 744 4.40 7.71 9.10
N ILE A 745 3.30 8.34 8.68
CA ILE A 745 3.25 9.73 8.21
C ILE A 745 3.82 10.71 9.25
N LEU A 746 3.47 10.53 10.52
CA LEU A 746 3.89 11.46 11.57
C LEU A 746 5.35 11.27 12.04
N ARG A 747 5.94 10.10 11.78
CA ARG A 747 7.27 9.72 12.28
C ARG A 747 8.40 10.70 11.86
N PRO A 748 8.53 11.13 10.60
CA PRO A 748 9.54 12.09 10.15
C PRO A 748 9.56 13.37 11.00
N PHE A 749 8.39 13.96 11.25
CA PHE A 749 8.24 15.21 12.00
C PHE A 749 8.65 15.07 13.48
N HIS A 750 8.62 13.86 14.03
CA HIS A 750 9.05 13.61 15.41
C HIS A 750 10.56 13.40 15.56
N ASN A 751 11.25 13.02 14.49
CA ASN A 751 12.69 12.71 14.47
C ASN A 751 13.55 13.80 13.80
N ALA A 752 12.94 14.90 13.35
CA ALA A 752 13.64 16.01 12.72
C ALA A 752 14.77 16.55 13.65
N PRO A 753 15.98 16.81 13.11
CA PRO A 753 17.14 17.17 13.92
C PRO A 753 16.89 18.47 14.70
N ARG A 754 17.05 18.38 16.02
CA ARG A 754 16.89 19.49 16.97
C ARG A 754 18.11 20.43 17.05
N ALA A 755 18.95 20.45 16.02
CA ALA A 755 20.20 21.21 16.02
C ALA A 755 20.06 22.47 15.17
N ALA A 756 19.87 23.61 15.84
CA ALA A 756 20.38 24.95 15.49
C ALA A 756 20.78 25.22 14.01
N SER A 757 19.95 24.88 13.02
CA SER A 757 20.07 25.42 11.68
C SER A 757 19.33 26.74 11.67
N SER A 758 20.04 27.80 11.31
CA SER A 758 19.50 29.15 11.10
C SER A 758 18.60 29.23 9.84
N VAL A 759 17.98 28.13 9.45
CA VAL A 759 17.15 28.01 8.24
C VAL A 759 15.72 27.72 8.71
N PRO A 760 14.75 28.59 8.42
CA PRO A 760 13.35 28.33 8.72
C PRO A 760 12.92 26.99 8.10
N ALA A 761 12.11 26.21 8.83
CA ALA A 761 11.40 25.08 8.22
C ALA A 761 10.65 25.60 6.99
N ASP A 762 10.77 24.90 5.87
CA ASP A 762 10.09 25.27 4.62
C ASP A 762 8.58 25.34 4.89
N ALA A 763 7.88 26.31 4.31
CA ALA A 763 6.43 26.46 4.46
C ALA A 763 5.70 25.17 4.04
N ARG A 764 6.27 24.42 3.08
CA ARG A 764 5.81 23.10 2.64
C ARG A 764 5.85 22.04 3.74
N GLU A 765 6.94 21.97 4.50
CA GLU A 765 7.09 21.00 5.61
C GLU A 765 6.09 21.30 6.74
N LEU A 766 5.92 22.58 7.09
CA LEU A 766 4.97 23.00 8.12
C LEU A 766 3.53 22.67 7.72
N GLU A 767 3.16 22.92 6.47
CA GLU A 767 1.83 22.59 5.96
C GLU A 767 1.63 21.07 5.87
N ALA A 768 2.60 20.32 5.37
CA ALA A 768 2.55 18.85 5.34
C ALA A 768 2.39 18.27 6.76
N HIS A 769 3.08 18.82 7.74
CA HIS A 769 2.93 18.45 9.14
C HIS A 769 1.51 18.75 9.65
N ARG A 770 0.98 19.94 9.39
CA ARG A 770 -0.37 20.37 9.78
C ARG A 770 -1.45 19.44 9.20
N LEU A 771 -1.39 19.17 7.90
CA LEU A 771 -2.31 18.28 7.19
C LEU A 771 -2.24 16.85 7.74
N SER A 772 -1.01 16.34 7.94
CA SER A 772 -0.77 15.01 8.50
C SER A 772 -1.38 14.84 9.90
N ARG A 773 -1.23 15.86 10.75
CA ARG A 773 -1.83 15.87 12.09
C ARG A 773 -3.34 15.93 12.04
N ALA A 774 -3.92 16.76 11.16
CA ALA A 774 -5.37 16.85 11.00
C ALA A 774 -5.97 15.50 10.53
N GLY A 775 -5.33 14.84 9.56
CA GLY A 775 -5.73 13.49 9.12
C GLY A 775 -5.62 12.44 10.23
N ALA A 776 -4.56 12.50 11.05
CA ALA A 776 -4.39 11.61 12.20
C ALA A 776 -5.47 11.83 13.27
N LYS A 777 -5.85 13.09 13.56
CA LYS A 777 -6.98 13.42 14.46
C LYS A 777 -8.31 12.86 13.92
N ALA A 778 -8.57 13.03 12.62
CA ALA A 778 -9.77 12.47 11.97
C ALA A 778 -9.78 10.93 12.06
N CYS A 779 -8.63 10.28 11.87
CA CYS A 779 -8.47 8.83 12.08
C CYS A 779 -8.81 8.41 13.50
N VAL A 780 -8.35 9.15 14.52
CA VAL A 780 -8.66 8.87 15.93
C VAL A 780 -10.15 9.01 16.19
N THR A 781 -10.77 10.10 15.73
CA THR A 781 -12.22 10.34 15.88
C THR A 781 -13.05 9.24 15.24
N SER A 782 -12.72 8.85 14.01
CA SER A 782 -13.36 7.78 13.25
C SER A 782 -13.29 6.42 13.99
N PHE A 783 -12.13 6.08 14.57
CA PHE A 783 -11.97 4.85 15.36
C PHE A 783 -12.73 4.92 16.70
N ILE A 784 -12.75 6.08 17.36
CA ILE A 784 -13.57 6.28 18.57
C ILE A 784 -15.05 6.06 18.24
N ALA A 785 -15.53 6.58 17.10
CA ALA A 785 -16.90 6.39 16.64
C ALA A 785 -17.22 4.91 16.39
N PHE A 786 -16.36 4.19 15.66
CA PHE A 786 -16.47 2.74 15.48
C PHE A 786 -16.54 1.99 16.81
N THR A 787 -15.71 2.36 17.78
CA THR A 787 -15.72 1.73 19.11
C THR A 787 -16.99 2.08 19.89
N ALA A 788 -17.51 3.30 19.73
CA ALA A 788 -18.76 3.70 20.38
C ALA A 788 -19.97 2.96 19.80
N ASP A 789 -19.97 2.71 18.49
CA ASP A 789 -21.06 2.08 17.73
C ASP A 789 -20.88 0.57 17.55
N LEU A 790 -20.23 -0.10 18.51
CA LEU A 790 -20.13 -1.56 18.48
C LEU A 790 -21.53 -2.19 18.55
N LYS A 791 -21.96 -2.79 17.43
CA LYS A 791 -23.26 -3.44 17.30
C LYS A 791 -23.41 -4.61 18.28
N SER A 792 -24.63 -4.85 18.73
CA SER A 792 -24.94 -5.95 19.65
C SER A 792 -24.48 -7.32 19.14
N GLY A 793 -24.66 -7.60 17.85
CA GLY A 793 -24.17 -8.80 17.20
C GLY A 793 -22.65 -8.93 17.19
N TRP A 794 -21.93 -7.80 17.20
CA TRP A 794 -20.46 -7.80 17.19
C TRP A 794 -19.86 -8.04 18.57
N ILE A 795 -20.48 -7.49 19.60
CA ILE A 795 -20.03 -7.60 20.99
C ILE A 795 -19.88 -9.07 21.41
N GLN A 796 -20.78 -9.93 20.93
CA GLN A 796 -20.78 -11.36 21.24
C GLN A 796 -20.11 -12.23 20.14
N GLY A 797 -19.45 -11.59 19.17
CA GLY A 797 -18.80 -12.26 18.06
C GLY A 797 -17.38 -12.73 18.34
N PHE A 798 -16.77 -13.40 17.36
CA PHE A 798 -15.39 -13.84 17.45
C PHE A 798 -14.40 -12.71 17.12
N TRP A 799 -13.50 -12.43 18.06
CA TRP A 799 -12.43 -11.44 17.91
C TRP A 799 -11.08 -12.15 18.06
N PRO A 800 -10.33 -12.37 16.96
CA PRO A 800 -9.01 -12.97 17.03
C PRO A 800 -8.06 -12.19 17.94
N PHE A 801 -7.07 -12.88 18.53
CA PHE A 801 -6.08 -12.30 19.45
C PHE A 801 -5.53 -10.91 19.05
N TRP A 802 -5.21 -10.70 17.77
CA TRP A 802 -4.62 -9.44 17.29
C TRP A 802 -5.56 -8.23 17.50
N CYS A 803 -6.88 -8.44 17.53
CA CYS A 803 -7.87 -7.38 17.75
C CYS A 803 -7.70 -6.72 19.12
N THR A 804 -7.38 -7.50 20.17
CA THR A 804 -7.12 -7.01 21.52
C THR A 804 -6.02 -5.94 21.56
N LEU A 805 -4.99 -6.10 20.72
CA LEU A 805 -3.88 -5.16 20.63
C LEU A 805 -4.18 -3.97 19.72
N ALA A 806 -5.05 -4.14 18.72
CA ALA A 806 -5.41 -3.08 17.77
C ALA A 806 -6.01 -1.85 18.46
N TRP A 807 -6.94 -2.01 19.41
CA TRP A 807 -7.49 -0.87 20.17
C TRP A 807 -6.43 -0.14 21.02
N SER A 808 -5.40 -0.83 21.49
CA SER A 808 -4.33 -0.18 22.24
C SER A 808 -3.49 0.72 21.31
N THR A 809 -3.36 0.37 20.04
CA THR A 809 -2.64 1.22 19.07
C THR A 809 -3.36 2.52 18.74
N LEU A 810 -4.70 2.54 18.81
CA LEU A 810 -5.49 3.79 18.77
C LEU A 810 -5.11 4.71 19.93
N CYS A 811 -5.11 4.18 21.16
CA CYS A 811 -4.74 4.94 22.35
C CYS A 811 -3.33 5.53 22.22
N ASN A 812 -2.39 4.77 21.64
CA ASN A 812 -1.03 5.25 21.41
C ASN A 812 -0.99 6.42 20.43
N LEU A 813 -1.72 6.35 19.31
CA LEU A 813 -1.78 7.46 18.34
C LEU A 813 -2.38 8.72 18.99
N ALA A 814 -3.46 8.58 19.75
CA ALA A 814 -4.08 9.70 20.47
C ALA A 814 -3.13 10.32 21.51
N LEU A 815 -2.43 9.49 22.29
CA LEU A 815 -1.40 9.94 23.23
C LEU A 815 -0.26 10.66 22.50
N MET A 816 0.19 10.12 21.38
CA MET A 816 1.24 10.73 20.58
C MET A 816 0.84 12.11 20.08
N LEU A 817 -0.38 12.28 19.55
CA LEU A 817 -0.90 13.58 19.12
C LEU A 817 -0.95 14.59 20.27
N HIS A 818 -1.34 14.16 21.48
CA HIS A 818 -1.35 15.02 22.67
C HIS A 818 0.07 15.43 23.10
N VAL A 819 0.99 14.47 23.24
CA VAL A 819 2.37 14.74 23.70
C VAL A 819 3.16 15.63 22.72
N THR A 820 2.83 15.53 21.43
CA THR A 820 3.51 16.26 20.34
C THR A 820 2.78 17.53 19.93
N ALA A 821 1.71 17.92 20.63
CA ALA A 821 0.96 19.14 20.35
C ALA A 821 1.85 20.39 20.37
N GLU A 822 1.62 21.28 19.40
CA GLU A 822 2.46 22.45 19.18
C GLU A 822 1.98 23.69 19.93
N THR A 823 0.66 23.76 20.17
CA THR A 823 0.01 24.85 20.91
C THR A 823 -0.73 24.31 22.13
N ALA A 824 -0.98 25.17 23.11
CA ALA A 824 -1.78 24.81 24.28
C ALA A 824 -3.23 24.45 23.89
N GLU A 825 -3.78 25.17 22.91
CA GLU A 825 -5.12 24.92 22.35
C GLU A 825 -5.23 23.52 21.73
N GLU A 826 -4.25 23.15 20.90
CA GLU A 826 -4.19 21.80 20.32
C GLU A 826 -4.01 20.72 21.40
N ALA A 827 -3.19 20.97 22.42
CA ALA A 827 -3.00 20.03 23.51
C ALA A 827 -4.33 19.76 24.25
N THR A 828 -5.13 20.79 24.47
CA THR A 828 -6.48 20.68 25.05
C THR A 828 -7.43 19.90 24.14
N GLU A 829 -7.44 20.17 22.83
CA GLU A 829 -8.25 19.42 21.86
C GLU A 829 -7.91 17.92 21.84
N CYS A 830 -6.61 17.60 21.78
CA CYS A 830 -6.11 16.23 21.83
C CYS A 830 -6.43 15.56 23.16
N GLN A 831 -6.37 16.29 24.28
CA GLN A 831 -6.75 15.79 25.61
C GLN A 831 -8.24 15.42 25.66
N ILE A 832 -9.13 16.27 25.12
CA ILE A 832 -10.57 15.97 25.03
C ILE A 832 -10.81 14.70 24.20
N SER A 833 -10.13 14.56 23.07
CA SER A 833 -10.24 13.38 22.21
C SER A 833 -9.75 12.11 22.93
N LEU A 834 -8.65 12.21 23.69
CA LEU A 834 -8.09 11.14 24.49
C LEU A 834 -9.04 10.72 25.62
N ASP A 835 -9.63 11.68 26.34
CA ASP A 835 -10.62 11.42 27.39
C ASP A 835 -11.90 10.80 26.82
N ARG A 836 -12.33 11.23 25.62
CA ARG A 836 -13.44 10.60 24.90
C ARG A 836 -13.12 9.15 24.54
N ALA A 837 -11.96 8.88 23.94
CA ALA A 837 -11.52 7.51 23.64
C ALA A 837 -11.55 6.62 24.88
N ARG A 838 -10.99 7.12 25.98
CA ARG A 838 -10.90 6.41 27.26
C ARG A 838 -12.27 6.13 27.86
N LYS A 839 -13.18 7.11 27.83
CA LYS A 839 -14.57 6.95 28.28
C LYS A 839 -15.31 5.93 27.42
N THR A 840 -15.20 6.02 26.09
CA THR A 840 -15.84 5.09 25.16
C THR A 840 -15.35 3.66 25.39
N ILE A 841 -14.04 3.45 25.43
CA ILE A 841 -13.44 2.13 25.70
C ILE A 841 -13.91 1.61 27.07
N ARG A 842 -13.96 2.45 28.12
CA ARG A 842 -14.43 2.03 29.44
C ARG A 842 -15.89 1.60 29.47
N LEU A 843 -16.74 2.31 28.74
CA LEU A 843 -18.16 1.95 28.62
C LEU A 843 -18.30 0.61 27.89
N GLN A 844 -17.59 0.45 26.79
CA GLN A 844 -17.69 -0.73 25.93
C GLN A 844 -16.94 -1.95 26.47
N SER A 845 -15.91 -1.78 27.31
CA SER A 845 -15.15 -2.89 27.91
C SER A 845 -15.96 -3.72 28.92
N LYS A 846 -17.12 -3.20 29.35
CA LYS A 846 -18.10 -3.97 30.14
C LYS A 846 -18.82 -5.00 29.28
N SER A 847 -19.02 -4.69 28.00
CA SER A 847 -19.74 -5.52 27.04
C SER A 847 -18.78 -6.43 26.26
N LEU A 848 -17.65 -5.90 25.80
CA LEU A 848 -16.65 -6.61 25.01
C LEU A 848 -15.33 -6.76 25.80
N GLU A 849 -14.97 -7.99 26.12
CA GLU A 849 -13.82 -8.29 26.97
C GLU A 849 -12.46 -7.91 26.35
N ALA A 850 -12.34 -7.99 25.01
CA ALA A 850 -11.12 -7.64 24.27
C ALA A 850 -10.64 -6.19 24.51
N LEU A 851 -11.55 -5.28 24.90
CA LEU A 851 -11.23 -3.89 25.20
C LEU A 851 -10.57 -3.67 26.57
N ARG A 852 -10.68 -4.62 27.50
CA ARG A 852 -10.18 -4.46 28.88
C ARG A 852 -8.67 -4.25 28.94
N PHE A 853 -7.93 -4.93 28.07
CA PHE A 853 -6.49 -4.75 27.96
C PHE A 853 -6.12 -3.33 27.55
N SER A 854 -6.76 -2.82 26.48
CA SER A 854 -6.53 -1.47 25.97
C SER A 854 -6.90 -0.40 27.00
N LEU A 855 -7.97 -0.63 27.77
CA LEU A 855 -8.34 0.24 28.89
C LEU A 855 -7.26 0.28 29.96
N LEU A 856 -6.75 -0.88 30.38
CA LEU A 856 -5.68 -0.96 31.38
C LEU A 856 -4.43 -0.21 30.92
N ARG A 857 -4.05 -0.38 29.65
CA ARG A 857 -2.88 0.30 29.06
C ARG A 857 -3.00 1.81 29.19
N ILE A 858 -4.12 2.40 28.78
CA ILE A 858 -4.29 3.85 28.85
C ILE A 858 -4.50 4.33 30.30
N ASP A 859 -5.33 3.66 31.11
CA ASP A 859 -5.60 4.08 32.49
C ASP A 859 -4.36 4.02 33.38
N SER A 860 -3.42 3.12 33.07
CA SER A 860 -2.15 3.03 33.79
C SER A 860 -1.33 4.33 33.71
N ILE A 861 -1.37 5.00 32.55
CA ILE A 861 -0.68 6.27 32.31
C ILE A 861 -1.36 7.41 33.07
N PHE A 862 -2.70 7.46 33.00
CA PHE A 862 -3.49 8.47 33.72
C PHE A 862 -3.41 8.34 35.24
N TRP A 863 -3.42 7.11 35.76
CA TRP A 863 -3.27 6.85 37.19
C TRP A 863 -1.94 7.38 37.75
N LYS A 864 -0.84 7.18 37.02
CA LYS A 864 0.47 7.72 37.41
C LYS A 864 0.57 9.23 37.18
N GLY A 865 -0.31 9.79 36.36
CA GLY A 865 -0.34 11.19 35.94
C GLY A 865 0.42 11.39 34.63
N LEU A 866 -0.19 12.03 33.65
CA LEU A 866 0.37 12.17 32.30
C LEU A 866 1.74 12.87 32.32
N ASP A 867 1.86 13.93 33.12
CA ASP A 867 3.11 14.67 33.32
C ASP A 867 4.18 13.89 34.08
N ASN A 868 3.81 12.85 34.84
CA ASN A 868 4.77 12.01 35.54
C ASN A 868 5.30 10.87 34.65
N VAL A 869 4.57 10.54 33.58
CA VAL A 869 4.93 9.47 32.64
C VAL A 869 5.61 10.03 31.40
N LEU A 870 5.02 11.05 30.78
CA LEU A 870 5.40 11.57 29.47
C LEU A 870 5.97 12.97 29.60
N THR A 871 6.89 13.32 28.69
CA THR A 871 7.41 14.68 28.55
C THR A 871 6.78 15.31 27.31
N THR A 872 5.97 16.35 27.49
CA THR A 872 5.30 17.04 26.38
C THR A 872 6.24 17.94 25.59
N LYS A 873 5.94 18.19 24.31
CA LYS A 873 6.70 19.13 23.47
C LYS A 873 6.74 20.53 24.08
N LEU A 874 5.61 21.00 24.64
CA LEU A 874 5.49 22.28 25.34
C LEU A 874 6.38 22.37 26.58
N GLN A 875 6.44 21.31 27.41
CA GLN A 875 7.33 21.25 28.58
C GLN A 875 8.80 21.26 28.17
N GLN A 876 9.18 20.50 27.14
CA GLN A 876 10.56 20.52 26.63
C GLN A 876 10.96 21.90 26.10
N SER A 877 10.05 22.61 25.41
CA SER A 877 10.30 23.96 24.92
C SER A 877 10.43 24.99 26.05
N ALA A 878 9.74 24.79 27.17
CA ALA A 878 9.85 25.63 28.36
C ALA A 878 11.12 25.35 29.20
N LEU A 879 11.61 24.10 29.20
CA LEU A 879 12.87 23.70 29.84
C LEU A 879 14.12 24.16 29.06
N ASN A 880 13.98 24.33 27.74
CA ASN A 880 15.07 24.75 26.85
C ASN A 880 15.17 26.28 26.68
N ARG A 881 14.17 27.04 27.15
CA ARG A 881 14.18 28.51 27.25
C ARG A 881 14.64 28.91 28.63
#